data_AF-A0AAI8SJ90-F1
#
_entry.id   AF-A0AAI8SJ90-F1
#
_cell.length_a   1.000
_cell.length_b   1.000
_cell.length_c   1.000
_cell.angle_alpha   90.00
_cell.angle_beta   90.00
_cell.angle_gamma   90.00
#
_symmetry.space_group_name_H-M   'P 1'
#
loop_
_entity.id
_entity.type
_entity.pdbx_description
1 polymer ?
#
loop_
_entity_poly.entity_id
_entity_poly.type
_entity_poly.pdbx_seq_one_letter_code
_entity_poly.pdbx_strand_id
1 'polypeptide(L)'
;MGTGKSDRAEGWIRSAAELAQSDPDAPLPVWVAIDDLESSLEVHLQREVGVLALETVGADIVIDGLDQRADRAERTIGYADSLTRRWPRSRVVLTSRATHNVRDSVVIRVDPMPKSYGRKLVSLVAGTAQVGDLRPEIEEALERPLFALLIGQQASSGELTTMTEVIEGVVRKVVGREDKDLYPHLRQLAIRTTTTARPVDPESFVDFDVASKLRDSPFLTTTAHGLSFSLATFEQWFASRAVLEEAVSLDDILVDLPSFDRWKYVLSIVLASGEPSRVDPVMARIARWNPGAIGWIINETESAGLNRYREDSSDSQQQMGYRLRFALEAMLDGLGPLSAAFTPFATTGLDSLEHFSLGLEYGGERVSTTWLISNQVPDNPLPPLIDASVEVSTNRWFSIETAAMPASRNWVWAAARNILAGDLSECLTSVAIRIASQHDGVVRREVEDLRRRNVTDPTDLDDIGRGLYGSIYPLPDVMPGRNGWPGFSLESVAKRVRAVIEAAIQCYIELCDSVAPNFGDTLAHKGMMPFEYYADMSYGGSGSGGPFSLGPAEPGIRWLLRPIGTPLPNGQRHGNNAVNITINDETRSAEIRDDKQAFGDAYFEYIANTPGLKPFSDSFSISTGRFDIIDKKPATHIAVGWLWDDLKNLKWVSGLKPNDRTE
;
A
#
# COMPACT_ATOMS: atom_id res chain seq x y z
N MET A 1 -6.22 7.14 13.95
CA MET A 1 -7.49 7.93 13.91
C MET A 1 -7.74 8.55 15.29
N GLY A 2 -8.26 9.78 15.39
CA GLY A 2 -8.68 10.36 16.68
C GLY A 2 -7.57 10.78 17.66
N THR A 3 -6.35 11.05 17.18
CA THR A 3 -5.16 11.35 18.01
C THR A 3 -5.06 12.81 18.47
N GLY A 4 -6.06 13.66 18.20
CA GLY A 4 -6.08 15.07 18.62
C GLY A 4 -5.14 15.99 17.83
N LYS A 5 -4.87 15.68 16.55
CA LYS A 5 -4.05 16.54 15.68
C LYS A 5 -4.70 17.91 15.46
N SER A 6 -6.00 17.92 15.13
CA SER A 6 -6.80 19.14 14.96
C SER A 6 -6.80 19.99 16.24
N ASP A 7 -7.01 19.37 17.42
CA ASP A 7 -6.99 20.07 18.72
C ASP A 7 -5.64 20.73 19.01
N ARG A 8 -4.53 20.04 18.69
CA ARG A 8 -3.18 20.62 18.85
C ARG A 8 -2.95 21.79 17.90
N ALA A 9 -3.41 21.67 16.66
CA ALA A 9 -3.29 22.74 15.67
C ALA A 9 -4.14 23.96 16.06
N GLU A 10 -5.34 23.73 16.61
CA GLU A 10 -6.21 24.79 17.16
C GLU A 10 -5.56 25.47 18.37
N GLY A 11 -4.94 24.70 19.28
CA GLY A 11 -4.21 25.28 20.41
C GLY A 11 -3.04 26.17 19.97
N TRP A 12 -2.33 25.78 18.91
CA TRP A 12 -1.25 26.58 18.33
C TRP A 12 -1.76 27.89 17.71
N ILE A 13 -2.82 27.83 16.87
CA ILE A 13 -3.35 29.04 16.22
C ILE A 13 -3.98 30.00 17.22
N ARG A 14 -4.62 29.48 18.29
CA ARG A 14 -5.17 30.29 19.38
C ARG A 14 -4.07 31.06 20.10
N SER A 15 -2.96 30.40 20.39
CA SER A 15 -1.79 31.05 21.00
C SER A 15 -1.20 32.12 20.08
N ALA A 16 -1.14 31.88 18.77
CA ALA A 16 -0.72 32.87 17.78
C ALA A 16 -1.67 34.07 17.72
N ALA A 17 -2.98 33.85 17.85
CA ALA A 17 -3.97 34.92 17.89
C ALA A 17 -3.89 35.77 19.17
N GLU A 18 -3.68 35.16 20.33
CA GLU A 18 -3.42 35.88 21.58
C GLU A 18 -2.15 36.73 21.49
N LEU A 19 -1.10 36.22 20.82
CA LEU A 19 0.12 36.98 20.56
C LEU A 19 -0.15 38.17 19.62
N ALA A 20 -0.82 37.96 18.49
CA ALA A 20 -1.14 39.01 17.52
C ALA A 20 -2.06 40.11 18.10
N GLN A 21 -2.84 39.82 19.14
CA GLN A 21 -3.62 40.84 19.87
C GLN A 21 -2.75 41.72 20.76
N SER A 22 -1.61 41.22 21.25
CA SER A 22 -0.74 41.91 22.21
C SER A 22 0.54 42.48 21.58
N ASP A 23 0.94 41.98 20.41
CA ASP A 23 2.13 42.39 19.67
C ASP A 23 1.77 42.70 18.19
N PRO A 24 1.82 43.98 17.77
CA PRO A 24 1.54 44.38 16.39
C PRO A 24 2.53 43.84 15.35
N ASP A 25 3.72 43.40 15.77
CA ASP A 25 4.75 42.85 14.88
C ASP A 25 4.64 41.32 14.75
N ALA A 26 3.69 40.68 15.44
CA ALA A 26 3.50 39.24 15.38
C ALA A 26 2.84 38.78 14.07
N PRO A 27 3.18 37.57 13.57
CA PRO A 27 2.53 36.99 12.40
C PRO A 27 1.02 36.85 12.58
N LEU A 28 0.27 37.10 11.52
CA LEU A 28 -1.19 37.05 11.58
C LEU A 28 -1.69 35.59 11.58
N PRO A 29 -2.57 35.20 12.52
CA PRO A 29 -3.11 33.85 12.59
C PRO A 29 -4.16 33.64 11.49
N VAL A 30 -4.04 32.55 10.73
CA VAL A 30 -5.01 32.15 9.70
C VAL A 30 -5.33 30.67 9.82
N TRP A 31 -6.62 30.34 9.87
CA TRP A 31 -7.10 28.97 9.74
C TRP A 31 -7.71 28.78 8.35
N VAL A 32 -7.23 27.79 7.62
CA VAL A 32 -7.70 27.49 6.26
C VAL A 32 -8.28 26.07 6.24
N ALA A 33 -9.57 25.95 5.92
CA ALA A 33 -10.14 24.65 5.62
C ALA A 33 -9.67 24.20 4.22
N ILE A 34 -9.35 22.91 4.07
CA ILE A 34 -8.84 22.38 2.79
C ILE A 34 -9.85 22.53 1.64
N ASP A 35 -11.14 22.58 1.96
CA ASP A 35 -12.21 22.77 0.99
C ASP A 35 -12.30 24.21 0.46
N ASP A 36 -11.82 25.20 1.22
CA ASP A 36 -11.81 26.62 0.83
C ASP A 36 -10.64 26.98 -0.11
N LEU A 37 -9.74 26.01 -0.35
CA LEU A 37 -8.64 26.12 -1.31
C LEU A 37 -9.11 25.75 -2.72
N GLU A 38 -9.95 26.60 -3.31
CA GLU A 38 -10.31 26.50 -4.74
C GLU A 38 -9.16 26.96 -5.67
N SER A 39 -8.23 27.76 -5.15
CA SER A 39 -7.07 28.33 -5.86
C SER A 39 -5.77 28.07 -5.09
N SER A 40 -4.64 28.64 -5.52
CA SER A 40 -3.37 28.51 -4.77
C SER A 40 -3.51 29.12 -3.37
N LEU A 41 -2.88 28.50 -2.37
CA LEU A 41 -2.81 29.00 -0.99
C LEU A 41 -2.36 30.48 -0.92
N GLU A 42 -1.44 30.86 -1.82
CA GLU A 42 -0.96 32.23 -1.95
C GLU A 42 -2.10 33.23 -2.23
N VAL A 43 -2.89 32.98 -3.27
CA VAL A 43 -4.03 33.84 -3.66
C VAL A 43 -5.06 33.93 -2.54
N HIS A 44 -5.34 32.82 -1.85
CA HIS A 44 -6.26 32.80 -0.70
C HIS A 44 -5.75 33.74 0.41
N LEU A 45 -4.47 33.63 0.80
CA LEU A 45 -3.89 34.43 1.87
C LEU A 45 -3.70 35.90 1.49
N GLN A 46 -3.39 36.21 0.23
CA GLN A 46 -3.36 37.59 -0.25
C GLN A 46 -4.72 38.28 -0.12
N ARG A 47 -5.81 37.51 -0.30
CA ARG A 47 -7.18 38.03 -0.14
C ARG A 47 -7.56 38.20 1.33
N GLU A 48 -7.24 37.21 2.17
CA GLU A 48 -7.60 37.21 3.60
C GLU A 48 -6.77 38.21 4.42
N VAL A 49 -5.46 38.24 4.18
CA VAL A 49 -4.48 38.90 5.05
C VAL A 49 -3.88 40.16 4.39
N GLY A 50 -3.82 40.17 3.06
CA GLY A 50 -3.19 41.25 2.28
C GLY A 50 -1.68 41.06 2.09
N VAL A 51 -1.18 41.42 0.91
CA VAL A 51 0.23 41.27 0.53
C VAL A 51 1.17 42.03 1.47
N LEU A 52 0.81 43.26 1.85
CA LEU A 52 1.65 44.10 2.72
C LEU A 52 1.87 43.44 4.10
N ALA A 53 0.84 42.80 4.66
CA ALA A 53 0.95 42.13 5.95
C ALA A 53 1.83 40.87 5.85
N LEU A 54 1.68 40.10 4.76
CA LEU A 54 2.52 38.92 4.50
C LEU A 54 4.01 39.29 4.31
N GLU A 55 4.30 40.44 3.70
CA GLU A 55 5.67 40.95 3.53
C GLU A 55 6.26 41.54 4.82
N THR A 56 5.44 42.16 5.65
CA THR A 56 5.89 42.88 6.86
C THR A 56 5.97 41.98 8.08
N VAL A 57 4.89 41.29 8.45
CA VAL A 57 4.81 40.49 9.68
C VAL A 57 4.67 38.99 9.41
N GLY A 58 4.24 38.61 8.19
CA GLY A 58 4.00 37.21 7.84
C GLY A 58 2.68 36.67 8.41
N ALA A 59 2.47 35.36 8.27
CA ALA A 59 1.28 34.69 8.77
C ALA A 59 1.58 33.33 9.41
N ASP A 60 0.90 33.03 10.50
CA ASP A 60 0.85 31.70 11.11
C ASP A 60 -0.39 30.97 10.59
N ILE A 61 -0.19 29.94 9.79
CA ILE A 61 -1.25 29.32 8.99
C ILE A 61 -1.47 27.88 9.43
N VAL A 62 -2.72 27.48 9.66
CA VAL A 62 -3.09 26.07 9.86
C VAL A 62 -3.95 25.58 8.69
N ILE A 63 -3.63 24.40 8.17
CA ILE A 63 -4.48 23.65 7.24
C ILE A 63 -4.75 22.27 7.85
N ASP A 64 -6.00 22.03 8.24
CA ASP A 64 -6.41 20.81 8.94
C ASP A 64 -6.97 19.75 7.98
N GLY A 65 -6.63 18.48 8.22
CA GLY A 65 -7.24 17.33 7.57
C GLY A 65 -6.76 17.05 6.14
N LEU A 66 -5.46 17.17 5.88
CA LEU A 66 -4.87 16.97 4.55
C LEU A 66 -5.21 15.60 3.92
N ASP A 67 -5.35 14.55 4.74
CA ASP A 67 -5.74 13.20 4.29
C ASP A 67 -7.19 13.08 3.80
N GLN A 68 -8.06 14.03 4.13
CA GLN A 68 -9.47 14.01 3.73
C GLN A 68 -9.67 14.41 2.25
N ARG A 69 -8.64 15.01 1.64
CA ARG A 69 -8.56 15.35 0.21
C ARG A 69 -7.23 14.86 -0.35
N ALA A 70 -7.12 13.54 -0.52
CA ALA A 70 -5.90 12.91 -1.04
C ALA A 70 -5.45 13.47 -2.39
N ASP A 71 -6.41 13.94 -3.22
CA ASP A 71 -6.22 14.59 -4.51
C ASP A 71 -5.56 15.98 -4.43
N ARG A 72 -5.66 16.67 -3.29
CA ARG A 72 -5.11 18.04 -3.11
C ARG A 72 -3.93 18.11 -2.14
N ALA A 73 -3.70 17.06 -1.37
CA ALA A 73 -2.76 17.05 -0.26
C ALA A 73 -1.34 17.52 -0.62
N GLU A 74 -0.71 16.91 -1.64
CA GLU A 74 0.66 17.24 -2.05
C GLU A 74 0.75 18.63 -2.69
N ARG A 75 -0.26 19.04 -3.47
CA ARG A 75 -0.33 20.39 -4.03
C ARG A 75 -0.36 21.44 -2.92
N THR A 76 -1.11 21.18 -1.86
CA THR A 76 -1.16 22.06 -0.67
C THR A 76 0.17 22.07 0.09
N ILE A 77 0.88 20.95 0.18
CA ILE A 77 2.24 20.89 0.74
C ILE A 77 3.21 21.72 -0.10
N GLY A 78 3.21 21.55 -1.43
CA GLY A 78 4.04 22.33 -2.35
C GLY A 78 3.75 23.83 -2.28
N TYR A 79 2.47 24.19 -2.11
CA TYR A 79 2.09 25.58 -1.85
C TYR A 79 2.61 26.10 -0.52
N ALA A 80 2.56 25.31 0.55
CA ALA A 80 3.11 25.69 1.85
C ALA A 80 4.63 25.92 1.78
N ASP A 81 5.38 25.05 1.09
CA ASP A 81 6.83 25.23 0.90
C ASP A 81 7.14 26.48 0.06
N SER A 82 6.45 26.66 -1.07
CA SER A 82 6.61 27.84 -1.92
C SER A 82 6.30 29.13 -1.17
N LEU A 83 5.25 29.12 -0.34
CA LEU A 83 4.81 30.26 0.44
C LEU A 83 5.82 30.66 1.51
N THR A 84 6.34 29.70 2.27
CA THR A 84 7.32 29.97 3.34
C THR A 84 8.68 30.42 2.78
N ARG A 85 9.02 30.06 1.54
CA ARG A 85 10.18 30.65 0.84
C ARG A 85 9.94 32.09 0.39
N ARG A 86 8.74 32.40 -0.08
CA ARG A 86 8.37 33.74 -0.58
C ARG A 86 8.18 34.75 0.56
N TRP A 87 7.57 34.33 1.67
CA TRP A 87 7.41 35.12 2.89
C TRP A 87 8.05 34.38 4.08
N PRO A 88 9.36 34.59 4.33
CA PRO A 88 10.12 33.85 5.34
C PRO A 88 9.66 34.04 6.80
N ARG A 89 8.80 35.05 7.06
CA ARG A 89 8.19 35.29 8.38
C ARG A 89 6.92 34.47 8.60
N SER A 90 6.42 33.79 7.57
CA SER A 90 5.24 32.95 7.65
C SER A 90 5.59 31.51 8.06
N ARG A 91 4.68 30.86 8.78
CA ARG A 91 4.79 29.45 9.19
C ARG A 91 3.50 28.73 8.83
N VAL A 92 3.61 27.47 8.41
CA VAL A 92 2.45 26.66 8.02
C VAL A 92 2.47 25.35 8.80
N VAL A 93 1.34 25.01 9.42
CA VAL A 93 1.10 23.73 10.07
C VAL A 93 0.04 22.98 9.28
N LEU A 94 0.39 21.77 8.83
CA LEU A 94 -0.50 20.87 8.10
C LEU A 94 -0.77 19.64 8.96
N THR A 95 -2.03 19.23 9.11
CA THR A 95 -2.36 17.99 9.83
C THR A 95 -2.73 16.87 8.85
N SER A 96 -2.27 15.64 9.12
CA SER A 96 -2.65 14.47 8.29
C SER A 96 -2.61 13.14 9.07
N ARG A 97 -3.40 12.15 8.61
CA ARG A 97 -3.30 10.75 9.04
C ARG A 97 -2.08 10.02 8.49
N ALA A 98 -1.75 10.25 7.22
CA ALA A 98 -0.60 9.63 6.56
C ALA A 98 0.61 10.57 6.63
N THR A 99 1.81 10.01 6.74
CA THR A 99 3.02 10.78 6.39
C THR A 99 2.97 11.02 4.89
N HIS A 100 2.68 12.26 4.53
CA HIS A 100 2.94 12.76 3.18
C HIS A 100 4.45 12.94 3.01
N ASN A 101 4.92 13.11 1.77
CA ASN A 101 6.34 13.16 1.49
C ASN A 101 6.95 14.53 1.81
N VAL A 102 6.93 14.84 3.10
CA VAL A 102 7.56 16.01 3.72
C VAL A 102 8.82 15.53 4.42
N ARG A 103 9.88 16.34 4.43
CA ARG A 103 11.14 15.99 5.10
C ARG A 103 10.87 15.53 6.54
N ASP A 104 11.44 14.41 6.98
CA ASP A 104 11.28 13.93 8.36
C ASP A 104 11.62 15.02 9.41
N SER A 105 12.51 15.96 9.05
CA SER A 105 12.88 17.11 9.89
C SER A 105 11.74 18.10 10.17
N VAL A 106 10.70 18.12 9.33
CA VAL A 106 9.51 18.98 9.50
C VAL A 106 8.26 18.17 9.89
N VAL A 107 8.36 16.84 9.96
CA VAL A 107 7.27 15.96 10.39
C VAL A 107 7.25 15.89 11.91
N ILE A 108 6.17 16.37 12.51
CA ILE A 108 5.92 16.23 13.94
C ILE A 108 4.94 15.08 14.14
N ARG A 109 5.44 13.93 14.62
CA ARG A 109 4.57 12.82 15.00
C ARG A 109 3.88 13.16 16.32
N VAL A 110 2.55 13.09 16.31
CA VAL A 110 1.75 13.26 17.53
C VAL A 110 1.76 11.94 18.27
N ASP A 111 2.49 11.91 19.39
CA ASP A 111 2.51 10.75 20.26
C ASP A 111 1.11 10.43 20.79
N PRO A 112 0.80 9.13 21.00
CA PRO A 112 -0.41 8.73 21.68
C PRO A 112 -0.50 9.38 23.06
N MET A 113 -1.72 9.74 23.45
CA MET A 113 -1.99 10.30 24.77
C MET A 113 -1.73 9.24 25.85
N PRO A 114 -1.13 9.60 27.00
CA PRO A 114 -0.97 8.64 28.09
C PRO A 114 -2.33 8.11 28.56
N LYS A 115 -2.45 6.79 28.73
CA LYS A 115 -3.69 6.12 29.19
C LYS A 115 -4.27 6.74 30.47
N SER A 116 -3.41 7.16 31.39
CA SER A 116 -3.80 7.84 32.64
C SER A 116 -4.53 9.16 32.38
N TYR A 117 -4.16 9.91 31.34
CA TYR A 117 -4.87 11.12 30.94
C TYR A 117 -6.18 10.77 30.22
N GLY A 118 -6.18 9.74 29.37
CA GLY A 118 -7.40 9.22 28.75
C GLY A 118 -8.45 8.81 29.78
N ARG A 119 -8.06 8.09 30.84
CA ARG A 119 -8.96 7.75 31.96
C ARG A 119 -9.52 8.99 32.66
N LYS A 120 -8.70 10.02 32.90
CA LYS A 120 -9.18 11.29 33.46
C LYS A 120 -10.22 11.95 32.54
N LEU A 121 -9.97 11.95 31.24
CA LEU A 121 -10.90 12.50 30.25
C LEU A 121 -12.24 11.75 30.27
N VAL A 122 -12.20 10.41 30.33
CA VAL A 122 -13.40 9.56 30.43
C VAL A 122 -14.17 9.89 31.71
N SER A 123 -13.49 9.94 32.86
CA SER A 123 -14.09 10.33 34.16
C SER A 123 -14.76 11.70 34.11
N LEU A 124 -14.09 12.69 33.50
CA LEU A 124 -14.62 14.05 33.37
C LEU A 124 -15.91 14.07 32.52
N VAL A 125 -15.93 13.36 31.39
CA VAL A 125 -17.10 13.31 30.51
C VAL A 125 -18.23 12.48 31.09
N ALA A 126 -17.91 11.35 31.74
CA ALA A 126 -18.88 10.48 32.40
C ALA A 126 -19.48 11.12 33.66
N GLY A 127 -18.85 12.17 34.21
CA GLY A 127 -19.24 12.78 35.48
C GLY A 127 -18.99 11.88 36.68
N THR A 128 -18.05 10.93 36.59
CA THR A 128 -17.73 9.97 37.66
C THR A 128 -16.27 10.05 38.08
N ALA A 129 -16.00 9.90 39.38
CA ALA A 129 -14.64 10.00 39.92
C ALA A 129 -13.73 8.81 39.52
N GLN A 130 -14.32 7.65 39.20
CA GLN A 130 -13.61 6.47 38.73
C GLN A 130 -14.40 5.75 37.64
N VAL A 131 -13.71 5.42 36.56
CA VAL A 131 -14.16 4.48 35.55
C VAL A 131 -13.66 3.11 36.00
N GLY A 132 -14.53 2.09 35.98
CA GLY A 132 -14.16 0.72 36.35
C GLY A 132 -13.05 0.14 35.47
N ASP A 133 -12.68 -1.11 35.72
CA ASP A 133 -11.72 -1.80 34.87
C ASP A 133 -12.29 -1.96 33.46
N LEU A 134 -11.61 -1.32 32.51
CA LEU A 134 -11.88 -1.46 31.09
C LEU A 134 -11.11 -2.66 30.57
N ARG A 135 -11.67 -3.36 29.59
CA ARG A 135 -10.92 -4.40 28.87
C ARG A 135 -9.66 -3.80 28.24
N PRO A 136 -8.55 -4.56 28.09
CA PRO A 136 -7.28 -4.06 27.57
C PRO A 136 -7.40 -3.28 26.24
N GLU A 137 -8.33 -3.68 25.38
CA GLU A 137 -8.56 -3.10 24.05
C GLU A 137 -9.18 -1.70 24.13
N ILE A 138 -10.13 -1.51 25.05
CA ILE A 138 -10.73 -0.19 25.34
C ILE A 138 -9.74 0.67 26.10
N GLU A 139 -8.95 0.06 26.97
CA GLU A 139 -7.88 0.73 27.70
C GLU A 139 -6.80 1.29 26.77
N GLU A 140 -6.49 0.61 25.67
CA GLU A 140 -5.62 1.10 24.60
C GLU A 140 -6.26 2.20 23.75
N ALA A 141 -7.58 2.14 23.53
CA ALA A 141 -8.32 3.19 22.85
C ALA A 141 -8.22 4.54 23.57
N LEU A 142 -7.99 4.54 24.89
CA LEU A 142 -7.80 5.75 25.69
C LEU A 142 -6.58 6.58 25.31
N GLU A 143 -5.65 6.03 24.53
CA GLU A 143 -4.51 6.77 24.01
C GLU A 143 -4.90 7.77 22.91
N ARG A 144 -6.17 7.78 22.51
CA ARG A 144 -6.71 8.62 21.43
C ARG A 144 -7.82 9.51 22.03
N PRO A 145 -7.62 10.84 22.13
CA PRO A 145 -8.56 11.75 22.81
C PRO A 145 -10.02 11.63 22.39
N LEU A 146 -10.30 11.54 21.08
CA LEU A 146 -11.67 11.38 20.58
C LEU A 146 -12.33 10.15 21.20
N PHE A 147 -11.64 9.02 21.25
CA PHE A 147 -12.22 7.79 21.77
C PHE A 147 -12.39 7.84 23.28
N ALA A 148 -11.48 8.47 24.02
CA ALA A 148 -11.68 8.72 25.44
C ALA A 148 -12.95 9.57 25.72
N LEU A 149 -13.25 10.58 24.87
CA LEU A 149 -14.50 11.34 24.96
C LEU A 149 -15.72 10.47 24.67
N LEU A 150 -15.69 9.69 23.59
CA LEU A 150 -16.82 8.84 23.18
C LEU A 150 -17.11 7.74 24.21
N ILE A 151 -16.07 7.12 24.78
CA ILE A 151 -16.18 6.13 25.87
C ILE A 151 -16.79 6.81 27.10
N GLY A 152 -16.32 8.00 27.47
CA GLY A 152 -16.89 8.76 28.59
C GLY A 152 -18.37 9.06 28.41
N GLN A 153 -18.81 9.40 27.18
CA GLN A 153 -20.22 9.65 26.86
C GLN A 153 -21.11 8.40 26.97
N GLN A 154 -20.52 7.21 26.97
CA GLN A 154 -21.19 5.90 27.00
C GLN A 154 -20.90 5.07 28.24
N ALA A 155 -20.09 5.56 29.18
CA ALA A 155 -19.75 4.86 30.41
C ALA A 155 -20.98 4.49 31.26
N SER A 156 -22.12 5.14 31.03
CA SER A 156 -23.40 4.85 31.69
C SER A 156 -24.27 3.78 31.01
N SER A 157 -23.92 3.32 29.80
CA SER A 157 -24.78 2.47 28.94
C SER A 157 -24.46 0.97 28.88
N GLY A 158 -23.44 0.49 29.61
CA GLY A 158 -23.08 -0.94 29.69
C GLY A 158 -21.63 -1.22 29.30
N GLU A 159 -21.25 -2.50 29.28
CA GLU A 159 -19.93 -2.96 28.84
C GLU A 159 -19.75 -2.77 27.33
N LEU A 160 -18.97 -1.77 26.93
CA LEU A 160 -18.46 -1.66 25.57
C LEU A 160 -17.42 -2.77 25.33
N THR A 161 -17.36 -3.31 24.12
CA THR A 161 -16.37 -4.34 23.75
C THR A 161 -15.45 -3.89 22.62
N THR A 162 -15.93 -3.11 21.64
CA THR A 162 -15.12 -2.70 20.47
C THR A 162 -15.21 -1.23 20.12
N MET A 163 -14.24 -0.77 19.31
CA MET A 163 -14.20 0.61 18.82
C MET A 163 -15.41 0.97 17.95
N THR A 164 -15.89 0.02 17.14
CA THR A 164 -17.05 0.22 16.27
C THR A 164 -18.33 0.39 17.08
N GLU A 165 -18.47 -0.32 18.20
CA GLU A 165 -19.59 -0.14 19.14
C GLU A 165 -19.58 1.22 19.81
N VAL A 166 -18.39 1.75 20.14
CA VAL A 166 -18.26 3.12 20.68
C VAL A 166 -18.79 4.13 19.67
N ILE A 167 -18.45 3.99 18.38
CA ILE A 167 -18.99 4.89 17.33
C ILE A 167 -20.50 4.67 17.17
N GLU A 168 -20.95 3.42 17.10
CA GLU A 168 -22.36 3.06 16.91
C GLU A 168 -23.26 3.57 18.03
N GLY A 169 -22.81 3.49 19.29
CA GLY A 169 -23.56 4.03 20.41
C GLY A 169 -23.72 5.56 20.35
N VAL A 170 -22.73 6.29 19.80
CA VAL A 170 -22.83 7.74 19.61
C VAL A 170 -23.78 8.07 18.46
N VAL A 171 -23.68 7.33 17.36
CA VAL A 171 -24.63 7.44 16.24
C VAL A 171 -26.06 7.19 16.73
N ARG A 172 -26.31 6.10 17.46
CA ARG A 172 -27.63 5.76 18.00
C ARG A 172 -28.16 6.84 18.94
N LYS A 173 -27.31 7.45 19.76
CA LYS A 173 -27.70 8.52 20.69
C LYS A 173 -28.05 9.83 19.97
N VAL A 174 -27.36 10.16 18.89
CA VAL A 174 -27.62 11.38 18.11
C VAL A 174 -28.82 11.20 17.19
N VAL A 175 -28.84 10.12 16.40
CA VAL A 175 -29.95 9.82 15.48
C VAL A 175 -31.24 9.56 16.25
N GLY A 176 -31.17 8.85 17.38
CA GLY A 176 -32.34 8.54 18.21
C GLY A 176 -32.93 9.73 18.98
N ARG A 177 -32.31 10.92 18.93
CA ARG A 177 -32.86 12.16 19.51
C ARG A 177 -33.74 12.94 18.52
N GLU A 178 -33.68 12.59 17.24
CA GLU A 178 -34.40 13.29 16.19
C GLU A 178 -35.79 12.67 15.96
N ASP A 179 -36.80 13.51 15.73
CA ASP A 179 -38.16 13.07 15.37
C ASP A 179 -38.23 12.35 14.00
N LYS A 180 -37.22 12.55 13.14
CA LYS A 180 -37.10 11.86 11.84
C LYS A 180 -35.81 11.03 11.84
N ASP A 181 -35.88 9.79 11.36
CA ASP A 181 -34.69 8.95 11.22
C ASP A 181 -33.75 9.51 10.14
N LEU A 182 -32.62 10.09 10.58
CA LEU A 182 -31.60 10.65 9.70
C LEU A 182 -30.61 9.60 9.21
N TYR A 183 -30.60 8.39 9.77
CA TYR A 183 -29.64 7.34 9.41
C TYR A 183 -29.55 7.05 7.89
N PRO A 184 -30.65 6.78 7.16
CA PRO A 184 -30.57 6.48 5.72
C PRO A 184 -30.02 7.66 4.92
N HIS A 185 -30.30 8.89 5.34
CA HIS A 185 -29.89 10.12 4.66
C HIS A 185 -28.41 10.44 4.93
N LEU A 186 -27.92 10.26 6.16
CA LEU A 186 -26.50 10.36 6.50
C LEU A 186 -25.68 9.30 5.77
N ARG A 187 -26.20 8.07 5.65
CA ARG A 187 -25.58 7.01 4.86
C ARG A 187 -25.49 7.38 3.38
N GLN A 188 -26.56 7.95 2.80
CA GLN A 188 -26.56 8.40 1.41
C GLN A 188 -25.58 9.57 1.18
N LEU A 189 -25.49 10.50 2.13
CA LEU A 189 -24.50 11.57 2.10
C LEU A 189 -23.07 11.03 2.14
N ALA A 190 -22.80 10.02 2.98
CA ALA A 190 -21.50 9.36 3.07
C ALA A 190 -21.10 8.71 1.74
N ILE A 191 -22.02 7.99 1.08
CA ILE A 191 -21.77 7.41 -0.25
C ILE A 191 -21.35 8.49 -1.26
N ARG A 192 -22.05 9.63 -1.29
CA ARG A 192 -21.79 10.72 -2.25
C ARG A 192 -20.50 11.47 -1.94
N THR A 193 -20.26 11.80 -0.67
CA THR A 193 -19.04 12.50 -0.21
C THR A 193 -17.80 11.65 -0.40
N THR A 194 -17.85 10.35 -0.09
CA THR A 194 -16.76 9.41 -0.36
C THR A 194 -16.52 9.22 -1.86
N THR A 195 -17.58 9.03 -2.66
CA THR A 195 -17.44 8.86 -4.12
C THR A 195 -16.88 10.10 -4.80
N THR A 196 -17.30 11.30 -4.41
CA THR A 196 -16.89 12.55 -5.09
C THR A 196 -15.67 13.22 -4.47
N ALA A 197 -15.31 12.85 -3.23
CA ALA A 197 -14.35 13.57 -2.39
C ALA A 197 -14.65 15.07 -2.29
N ARG A 198 -15.94 15.45 -2.28
CA ARG A 198 -16.40 16.85 -2.25
C ARG A 198 -17.61 17.00 -1.32
N PRO A 199 -17.86 18.23 -0.79
CA PRO A 199 -19.12 18.56 -0.17
C PRO A 199 -20.30 18.35 -1.15
N VAL A 200 -21.45 17.98 -0.60
CA VAL A 200 -22.65 17.62 -1.40
C VAL A 200 -23.83 18.46 -0.95
N ASP A 201 -24.56 19.01 -1.90
CA ASP A 201 -25.84 19.67 -1.60
C ASP A 201 -26.89 18.62 -1.15
N PRO A 202 -27.41 18.69 0.10
CA PRO A 202 -28.43 17.76 0.57
C PRO A 202 -29.69 17.76 -0.29
N GLU A 203 -30.09 18.91 -0.85
CA GLU A 203 -31.32 19.00 -1.66
C GLU A 203 -31.20 18.26 -3.01
N SER A 204 -29.99 17.84 -3.40
CA SER A 204 -29.78 16.98 -4.57
C SER A 204 -30.29 15.54 -4.37
N PHE A 205 -30.62 15.14 -3.14
CA PHE A 205 -31.05 13.76 -2.85
C PHE A 205 -32.11 13.61 -1.74
N VAL A 206 -32.45 14.67 -1.01
CA VAL A 206 -33.55 14.69 -0.05
C VAL A 206 -34.47 15.89 -0.24
N ASP A 207 -35.65 15.84 0.39
CA ASP A 207 -36.55 16.99 0.46
C ASP A 207 -36.01 18.11 1.37
N PHE A 208 -36.63 19.29 1.28
CA PHE A 208 -36.22 20.49 2.01
C PHE A 208 -36.24 20.31 3.55
N ASP A 209 -37.24 19.62 4.08
CA ASP A 209 -37.38 19.41 5.53
C ASP A 209 -36.24 18.53 6.07
N VAL A 210 -35.91 17.45 5.37
CA VAL A 210 -34.80 16.57 5.73
C VAL A 210 -33.46 17.26 5.49
N ALA A 211 -33.32 18.03 4.41
CA ALA A 211 -32.13 18.83 4.14
C ALA A 211 -31.85 19.82 5.28
N SER A 212 -32.89 20.49 5.81
CA SER A 212 -32.76 21.36 6.98
C SER A 212 -32.24 20.61 8.20
N LYS A 213 -32.81 19.44 8.51
CA LYS A 213 -32.35 18.62 9.64
C LYS A 213 -30.93 18.09 9.48
N LEU A 214 -30.51 17.78 8.25
CA LEU A 214 -29.13 17.40 7.97
C LEU A 214 -28.17 18.56 8.24
N ARG A 215 -28.54 19.80 7.85
CA ARG A 215 -27.72 20.99 8.16
C ARG A 215 -27.55 21.22 9.66
N ASP A 216 -28.54 20.84 10.46
CA ASP A 216 -28.52 20.95 11.92
C ASP A 216 -27.81 19.74 12.61
N SER A 217 -27.45 18.71 11.85
CA SER A 217 -26.84 17.49 12.39
C SER A 217 -25.44 17.75 12.93
N PRO A 218 -25.10 17.28 14.16
CA PRO A 218 -23.77 17.48 14.73
C PRO A 218 -22.68 16.64 14.03
N PHE A 219 -23.06 15.71 13.15
CA PHE A 219 -22.12 14.95 12.33
C PHE A 219 -21.61 15.76 11.13
N LEU A 220 -22.29 16.85 10.77
CA LEU A 220 -22.08 17.56 9.52
C LEU A 220 -21.62 18.99 9.74
N THR A 221 -20.87 19.49 8.76
CA THR A 221 -20.45 20.89 8.66
C THR A 221 -20.94 21.45 7.34
N THR A 222 -21.53 22.65 7.39
CA THR A 222 -21.96 23.38 6.18
C THR A 222 -20.79 24.17 5.63
N THR A 223 -20.46 23.93 4.36
CA THR A 223 -19.45 24.66 3.58
C THR A 223 -20.16 25.51 2.52
N ALA A 224 -19.40 26.38 1.85
CA ALA A 224 -19.92 27.15 0.70
C ALA A 224 -20.45 26.25 -0.44
N HIS A 225 -19.99 24.99 -0.51
CA HIS A 225 -20.30 24.06 -1.61
C HIS A 225 -21.25 22.92 -1.21
N GLY A 226 -21.78 22.93 0.01
CA GLY A 226 -22.72 21.92 0.51
C GLY A 226 -22.33 21.35 1.87
N LEU A 227 -22.83 20.16 2.19
CA LEU A 227 -22.56 19.45 3.44
C LEU A 227 -21.36 18.52 3.32
N SER A 228 -20.56 18.48 4.38
CA SER A 228 -19.47 17.54 4.59
C SER A 228 -19.56 16.96 6.00
N PHE A 229 -18.92 15.82 6.25
CA PHE A 229 -18.83 15.28 7.61
C PHE A 229 -17.79 16.05 8.43
N SER A 230 -18.17 16.44 9.64
CA SER A 230 -17.27 17.16 10.57
C SER A 230 -16.06 16.32 10.97
N LEU A 231 -16.19 14.98 10.94
CA LEU A 231 -15.07 14.06 11.14
C LEU A 231 -15.14 12.93 10.10
N ALA A 232 -14.04 12.72 9.38
CA ALA A 232 -13.90 11.63 8.42
C ALA A 232 -14.13 10.23 9.03
N THR A 233 -13.98 10.08 10.35
CA THR A 233 -14.33 8.83 11.05
C THR A 233 -15.81 8.49 10.93
N PHE A 234 -16.70 9.48 11.04
CA PHE A 234 -18.14 9.26 10.90
C PHE A 234 -18.52 9.01 9.44
N GLU A 235 -17.96 9.77 8.51
CA GLU A 235 -18.14 9.53 7.07
C GLU A 235 -17.79 8.08 6.71
N GLN A 236 -16.59 7.65 7.09
CA GLN A 236 -16.09 6.31 6.78
C GLN A 236 -16.92 5.21 7.46
N TRP A 237 -17.41 5.47 8.68
CA TRP A 237 -18.30 4.54 9.37
C TRP A 237 -19.65 4.40 8.65
N PHE A 238 -20.32 5.51 8.30
CA PHE A 238 -21.58 5.46 7.56
C PHE A 238 -21.41 4.84 6.18
N ALA A 239 -20.32 5.15 5.47
CA ALA A 239 -19.97 4.52 4.20
C ALA A 239 -19.73 3.00 4.37
N SER A 240 -19.10 2.56 5.47
CA SER A 240 -18.88 1.13 5.72
C SER A 240 -20.19 0.38 5.95
N ARG A 241 -21.16 1.02 6.62
CA ARG A 241 -22.52 0.49 6.76
C ARG A 241 -23.23 0.44 5.42
N ALA A 242 -23.06 1.44 4.55
CA ALA A 242 -23.59 1.40 3.20
C ALA A 242 -23.10 0.19 2.39
N VAL A 243 -21.81 -0.15 2.50
CA VAL A 243 -21.25 -1.35 1.84
C VAL A 243 -21.83 -2.63 2.45
N LEU A 244 -21.83 -2.75 3.79
CA LEU A 244 -22.33 -3.93 4.51
C LEU A 244 -23.85 -4.13 4.39
N GLU A 245 -24.60 -3.09 4.05
CA GLU A 245 -26.06 -3.13 3.86
C GLU A 245 -26.45 -3.09 2.38
N GLU A 246 -25.48 -3.24 1.48
CA GLU A 246 -25.68 -3.28 0.02
C GLU A 246 -26.39 -2.03 -0.53
N ALA A 247 -26.24 -0.89 0.14
CA ALA A 247 -26.79 0.40 -0.31
C ALA A 247 -25.93 1.07 -1.39
N VAL A 248 -24.73 0.56 -1.62
CA VAL A 248 -23.82 0.95 -2.71
C VAL A 248 -23.31 -0.32 -3.40
N SER A 249 -23.24 -0.30 -4.72
CA SER A 249 -22.71 -1.43 -5.49
C SER A 249 -21.19 -1.48 -5.36
N LEU A 250 -20.66 -2.67 -5.07
CA LEU A 250 -19.21 -2.88 -5.15
C LEU A 250 -18.67 -2.76 -6.58
N ASP A 251 -19.49 -2.95 -7.62
CA ASP A 251 -19.05 -2.75 -9.00
C ASP A 251 -18.72 -1.28 -9.28
N ASP A 252 -19.44 -0.35 -8.65
CA ASP A 252 -19.17 1.08 -8.74
C ASP A 252 -17.88 1.47 -7.99
N ILE A 253 -17.59 0.76 -6.89
CA ILE A 253 -16.40 0.98 -6.06
C ILE A 253 -15.15 0.39 -6.73
N LEU A 254 -15.27 -0.78 -7.36
CA LEU A 254 -14.16 -1.54 -7.95
C LEU A 254 -14.04 -1.36 -9.47
N VAL A 255 -14.61 -0.28 -10.02
CA VAL A 255 -14.52 0.04 -11.45
C VAL A 255 -13.08 0.32 -11.88
N ASP A 256 -12.30 1.01 -11.04
CA ASP A 256 -10.90 1.37 -11.27
C ASP A 256 -10.18 1.67 -9.95
N LEU A 257 -8.84 1.84 -10.01
CA LEU A 257 -8.03 2.18 -8.83
C LEU A 257 -8.35 3.56 -8.23
N PRO A 258 -8.63 4.63 -9.01
CA PRO A 258 -9.09 5.91 -8.45
C PRO A 258 -10.39 5.81 -7.63
N SER A 259 -11.36 5.00 -8.07
CA SER A 259 -12.57 4.70 -7.29
C SER A 259 -12.21 3.94 -6.02
N PHE A 260 -11.43 2.87 -6.13
CA PHE A 260 -10.95 2.12 -4.98
C PHE A 260 -10.22 3.00 -3.95
N ASP A 261 -9.33 3.90 -4.38
CA ASP A 261 -8.52 4.75 -3.50
C ASP A 261 -9.37 5.65 -2.60
N ARG A 262 -10.52 6.12 -3.10
CA ARG A 262 -11.50 6.88 -2.31
C ARG A 262 -12.18 6.01 -1.24
N TRP A 263 -12.40 4.74 -1.54
CA TRP A 263 -13.12 3.80 -0.67
C TRP A 263 -12.22 2.92 0.20
N LYS A 264 -10.90 2.90 -0.03
CA LYS A 264 -9.98 1.92 0.58
C LYS A 264 -10.04 1.90 2.12
N TYR A 265 -10.14 3.07 2.76
CA TYR A 265 -10.26 3.16 4.22
C TYR A 265 -11.62 2.68 4.73
N VAL A 266 -12.68 2.88 3.94
CA VAL A 266 -14.00 2.33 4.23
C VAL A 266 -13.96 0.81 4.17
N LEU A 267 -13.31 0.25 3.15
CA LEU A 267 -13.15 -1.20 2.98
C LEU A 267 -12.30 -1.84 4.10
N SER A 268 -11.29 -1.14 4.62
CA SER A 268 -10.55 -1.57 5.83
C SER A 268 -11.44 -1.63 7.07
N ILE A 269 -12.35 -0.67 7.25
CA ILE A 269 -13.33 -0.71 8.36
C ILE A 269 -14.33 -1.86 8.19
N VAL A 270 -14.76 -2.13 6.95
CA VAL A 270 -15.61 -3.28 6.61
C VAL A 270 -14.93 -4.57 7.04
N LEU A 271 -13.65 -4.78 6.66
CA LEU A 271 -12.89 -5.97 7.07
C LEU A 271 -12.72 -6.04 8.59
N ALA A 272 -12.40 -4.93 9.25
CA ALA A 272 -12.13 -4.89 10.68
C ALA A 272 -13.33 -5.33 11.53
N SER A 273 -14.54 -4.89 11.16
CA SER A 273 -15.67 -4.85 12.10
C SER A 273 -16.97 -5.46 11.58
N GLY A 274 -17.07 -5.77 10.29
CA GLY A 274 -18.28 -6.35 9.73
C GLY A 274 -18.50 -7.79 10.18
N GLU A 275 -19.78 -8.20 10.17
CA GLU A 275 -20.20 -9.59 10.37
C GLU A 275 -19.61 -10.50 9.26
N PRO A 276 -19.05 -11.67 9.61
CA PRO A 276 -18.48 -12.61 8.65
C PRO A 276 -19.30 -12.84 7.38
N SER A 277 -20.61 -13.08 7.52
CA SER A 277 -21.52 -13.37 6.41
C SER A 277 -21.65 -12.24 5.39
N ARG A 278 -21.38 -10.99 5.81
CA ARG A 278 -21.42 -9.79 4.95
C ARG A 278 -20.03 -9.38 4.47
N VAL A 279 -19.00 -9.63 5.27
CA VAL A 279 -17.61 -9.28 4.94
C VAL A 279 -17.02 -10.22 3.91
N ASP A 280 -17.22 -11.52 4.07
CA ASP A 280 -16.57 -12.53 3.22
C ASP A 280 -16.89 -12.33 1.73
N PRO A 281 -18.15 -12.07 1.29
CA PRO A 281 -18.45 -11.76 -0.10
C PRO A 281 -17.75 -10.49 -0.62
N VAL A 282 -17.65 -9.45 0.21
CA VAL A 282 -16.99 -8.18 -0.17
C VAL A 282 -15.50 -8.42 -0.39
N MET A 283 -14.82 -9.05 0.58
CA MET A 283 -13.39 -9.33 0.50
C MET A 283 -13.05 -10.29 -0.63
N ALA A 284 -13.90 -11.29 -0.88
CA ALA A 284 -13.71 -12.21 -1.99
C ALA A 284 -13.77 -11.52 -3.35
N ARG A 285 -14.68 -10.55 -3.53
CA ARG A 285 -14.73 -9.75 -4.75
C ARG A 285 -13.49 -8.89 -4.94
N ILE A 286 -12.99 -8.26 -3.86
CA ILE A 286 -11.77 -7.44 -3.92
C ILE A 286 -10.56 -8.31 -4.23
N ALA A 287 -10.43 -9.48 -3.58
CA ALA A 287 -9.34 -10.41 -3.80
C ALA A 287 -9.26 -10.90 -5.25
N ARG A 288 -10.42 -11.24 -5.84
CA ARG A 288 -10.53 -11.63 -7.26
C ARG A 288 -10.27 -10.48 -8.22
N TRP A 289 -10.69 -9.27 -7.86
CA TRP A 289 -10.51 -8.08 -8.69
C TRP A 289 -9.05 -7.64 -8.76
N ASN A 290 -8.40 -7.50 -7.61
CA ASN A 290 -7.01 -7.04 -7.53
C ASN A 290 -6.31 -7.52 -6.24
N PRO A 291 -5.34 -8.44 -6.34
CA PRO A 291 -4.61 -8.94 -5.17
C PRO A 291 -3.80 -7.86 -4.42
N GLY A 292 -3.33 -6.82 -5.10
CA GLY A 292 -2.65 -5.71 -4.44
C GLY A 292 -3.60 -4.87 -3.59
N ALA A 293 -4.84 -4.67 -4.06
CA ALA A 293 -5.88 -3.96 -3.30
C ALA A 293 -6.27 -4.68 -2.00
N ILE A 294 -6.51 -6.00 -2.04
CA ILE A 294 -6.80 -6.76 -0.82
C ILE A 294 -5.58 -6.83 0.11
N GLY A 295 -4.37 -6.94 -0.45
CA GLY A 295 -3.12 -6.88 0.33
C GLY A 295 -2.99 -5.57 1.10
N TRP A 296 -3.29 -4.45 0.45
CA TRP A 296 -3.30 -3.12 1.06
C TRP A 296 -4.37 -3.01 2.17
N ILE A 297 -5.60 -3.47 1.92
CA ILE A 297 -6.68 -3.42 2.92
C ILE A 297 -6.28 -4.19 4.19
N ILE A 298 -5.76 -5.40 4.04
CA ILE A 298 -5.34 -6.22 5.18
C ILE A 298 -4.22 -5.49 5.96
N ASN A 299 -3.21 -4.96 5.26
CA ASN A 299 -2.11 -4.21 5.88
C ASN A 299 -2.60 -2.98 6.65
N GLU A 300 -3.51 -2.20 6.06
CA GLU A 300 -4.08 -1.02 6.71
C GLU A 300 -4.87 -1.42 7.97
N THR A 301 -5.63 -2.51 7.89
CA THR A 301 -6.45 -2.99 9.00
C THR A 301 -5.58 -3.45 10.19
N GLU A 302 -4.48 -4.14 9.90
CA GLU A 302 -3.45 -4.53 10.88
C GLU A 302 -2.74 -3.31 11.48
N SER A 303 -2.31 -2.37 10.64
CA SER A 303 -1.49 -1.20 11.04
C SER A 303 -2.28 -0.13 11.79
N ALA A 304 -3.55 0.10 11.44
CA ALA A 304 -4.41 1.09 12.08
C ALA A 304 -4.85 0.68 13.50
N GLY A 305 -4.58 -0.57 13.90
CA GLY A 305 -5.04 -1.15 15.16
C GLY A 305 -6.58 -1.24 15.23
N LEU A 306 -7.23 -1.39 14.07
CA LEU A 306 -8.68 -1.64 13.99
C LEU A 306 -9.00 -3.11 14.33
N ASN A 307 -8.05 -4.00 14.07
CA ASN A 307 -8.07 -5.41 14.43
C ASN A 307 -7.64 -5.62 15.88
N ARG A 308 -8.57 -5.47 16.84
CA ARG A 308 -8.34 -5.89 18.23
C ARG A 308 -9.59 -6.51 18.82
N TYR A 309 -10.08 -7.53 18.13
CA TYR A 309 -11.17 -8.34 18.61
C TYR A 309 -10.90 -9.80 18.27
N ARG A 310 -10.70 -10.58 19.32
CA ARG A 310 -10.95 -12.02 19.32
C ARG A 310 -11.92 -12.23 20.47
N GLU A 311 -13.22 -12.21 20.19
CA GLU A 311 -14.10 -13.01 21.03
C GLU A 311 -13.62 -14.46 20.92
N ASP A 312 -13.68 -15.20 22.01
CA ASP A 312 -13.73 -16.66 21.94
C ASP A 312 -14.99 -17.01 21.13
N SER A 313 -14.85 -17.01 19.81
CA SER A 313 -15.96 -17.23 18.90
C SER A 313 -16.55 -18.58 19.24
N SER A 314 -17.85 -18.62 19.51
CA SER A 314 -18.60 -19.88 19.58
C SER A 314 -18.64 -20.60 18.22
N ASP A 315 -18.08 -20.00 17.16
CA ASP A 315 -18.00 -20.58 15.83
C ASP A 315 -17.23 -21.89 15.86
N SER A 316 -17.81 -22.92 15.25
CA SER A 316 -17.19 -24.23 15.19
C SER A 316 -15.90 -24.19 14.35
N GLN A 317 -14.95 -25.07 14.65
CA GLN A 317 -13.75 -25.22 13.81
C GLN A 317 -14.10 -25.48 12.33
N GLN A 318 -15.21 -26.19 12.08
CA GLN A 318 -15.72 -26.41 10.73
C GLN A 318 -16.12 -25.10 10.03
N GLN A 319 -16.82 -24.18 10.72
CA GLN A 319 -17.22 -22.91 10.13
C GLN A 319 -16.00 -22.06 9.77
N MET A 320 -15.00 -21.98 10.65
CA MET A 320 -13.74 -21.28 10.35
C MET A 320 -12.96 -21.94 9.21
N GLY A 321 -12.96 -23.28 9.13
CA GLY A 321 -12.36 -24.03 8.04
C GLY A 321 -12.96 -23.67 6.68
N TYR A 322 -14.29 -23.58 6.59
CA TYR A 322 -14.97 -23.21 5.35
C TYR A 322 -14.67 -21.76 4.96
N ARG A 323 -14.65 -20.85 5.95
CA ARG A 323 -14.31 -19.44 5.70
C ARG A 323 -12.86 -19.27 5.23
N LEU A 324 -11.91 -19.96 5.84
CA LEU A 324 -10.51 -19.91 5.42
C LEU A 324 -10.34 -20.47 4.01
N ARG A 325 -10.99 -21.61 3.71
CA ARG A 325 -10.99 -22.20 2.37
C ARG A 325 -11.58 -21.24 1.33
N PHE A 326 -12.69 -20.58 1.64
CA PHE A 326 -13.32 -19.59 0.77
C PHE A 326 -12.42 -18.37 0.51
N ALA A 327 -11.73 -17.88 1.55
CA ALA A 327 -10.77 -16.80 1.41
C ALA A 327 -9.57 -17.19 0.53
N LEU A 328 -9.02 -18.40 0.74
CA LEU A 328 -7.94 -18.94 -0.08
C LEU A 328 -8.35 -19.11 -1.54
N GLU A 329 -9.53 -19.65 -1.81
CA GLU A 329 -10.07 -19.80 -3.16
C GLU A 329 -10.15 -18.45 -3.88
N ALA A 330 -10.76 -17.44 -3.24
CA ALA A 330 -10.86 -16.10 -3.81
C ALA A 330 -9.50 -15.42 -4.05
N MET A 331 -8.52 -15.66 -3.16
CA MET A 331 -7.16 -15.15 -3.34
C MET A 331 -6.39 -15.88 -4.43
N LEU A 332 -6.52 -17.21 -4.54
CA LEU A 332 -5.89 -18.01 -5.60
C LEU A 332 -6.45 -17.60 -6.97
N ASP A 333 -7.76 -17.42 -7.09
CA ASP A 333 -8.43 -16.86 -8.27
C ASP A 333 -7.82 -15.50 -8.64
N GLY A 334 -7.68 -14.62 -7.64
CA GLY A 334 -7.10 -13.30 -7.80
C GLY A 334 -5.62 -13.32 -8.22
N LEU A 335 -4.82 -14.19 -7.62
CA LEU A 335 -3.40 -14.37 -7.97
C LEU A 335 -3.23 -14.85 -9.42
N GLY A 336 -4.24 -15.52 -9.99
CA GLY A 336 -4.22 -16.00 -11.36
C GLY A 336 -3.08 -16.99 -11.57
N PRO A 337 -2.18 -16.80 -12.55
CA PRO A 337 -1.05 -17.70 -12.80
C PRO A 337 -0.12 -17.90 -11.59
N LEU A 338 0.01 -16.90 -10.71
CA LEU A 338 0.81 -17.02 -9.48
C LEU A 338 0.25 -18.04 -8.48
N SER A 339 -1.02 -18.43 -8.60
CA SER A 339 -1.60 -19.50 -7.77
C SER A 339 -0.84 -20.83 -7.89
N ALA A 340 -0.13 -21.05 -9.00
CA ALA A 340 0.71 -22.23 -9.19
C ALA A 340 1.91 -22.33 -8.22
N ALA A 341 2.18 -21.27 -7.43
CA ALA A 341 3.14 -21.28 -6.33
C ALA A 341 2.58 -21.88 -5.04
N PHE A 342 1.26 -21.96 -4.89
CA PHE A 342 0.61 -22.56 -3.73
C PHE A 342 1.10 -24.01 -3.54
N THR A 343 1.61 -24.34 -2.35
CA THR A 343 2.36 -25.57 -2.11
C THR A 343 1.60 -26.84 -2.51
N PRO A 344 0.29 -26.98 -2.21
CA PRO A 344 -0.51 -28.09 -2.73
C PRO A 344 -0.53 -28.20 -4.25
N PHE A 345 -0.61 -27.09 -4.99
CA PHE A 345 -0.62 -27.10 -6.44
C PHE A 345 0.77 -27.38 -7.01
N ALA A 346 1.79 -26.69 -6.49
CA ALA A 346 3.17 -26.81 -6.94
C ALA A 346 3.71 -28.25 -6.78
N THR A 347 3.31 -28.94 -5.70
CA THR A 347 3.83 -30.27 -5.37
C THR A 347 3.10 -31.40 -6.10
N THR A 348 1.79 -31.27 -6.30
CA THR A 348 0.96 -32.35 -6.85
C THR A 348 0.67 -32.20 -8.35
N GLY A 349 0.79 -30.98 -8.89
CA GLY A 349 0.40 -30.64 -10.26
C GLY A 349 -1.11 -30.46 -10.46
N LEU A 350 -1.91 -30.52 -9.40
CA LEU A 350 -3.33 -30.16 -9.41
C LEU A 350 -3.49 -28.63 -9.29
N ASP A 351 -4.53 -28.06 -9.87
CA ASP A 351 -4.70 -26.60 -10.01
C ASP A 351 -6.01 -26.06 -9.38
N SER A 352 -6.76 -26.92 -8.68
CA SER A 352 -8.01 -26.55 -8.02
C SER A 352 -8.06 -27.05 -6.58
N LEU A 353 -8.58 -26.20 -5.68
CA LEU A 353 -8.80 -26.57 -4.29
C LEU A 353 -9.83 -27.71 -4.16
N GLU A 354 -10.71 -27.94 -5.13
CA GLU A 354 -11.72 -29.00 -5.10
C GLU A 354 -11.12 -30.41 -4.91
N HIS A 355 -9.87 -30.60 -5.31
CA HIS A 355 -9.15 -31.85 -5.16
C HIS A 355 -8.53 -32.04 -3.77
N PHE A 356 -8.64 -31.04 -2.90
CA PHE A 356 -8.01 -31.03 -1.58
C PHE A 356 -9.00 -30.87 -0.45
N SER A 357 -8.70 -31.58 0.64
CA SER A 357 -9.36 -31.46 1.94
C SER A 357 -8.47 -30.66 2.88
N LEU A 358 -9.08 -29.75 3.64
CA LEU A 358 -8.40 -28.91 4.62
C LEU A 358 -8.73 -29.39 6.05
N GLY A 359 -7.69 -29.73 6.80
CA GLY A 359 -7.74 -29.80 8.26
C GLY A 359 -7.31 -28.46 8.84
N LEU A 360 -8.09 -27.90 9.76
CA LEU A 360 -7.79 -26.63 10.41
C LEU A 360 -7.66 -26.83 11.93
N GLU A 361 -6.52 -26.45 12.47
CA GLU A 361 -6.30 -26.30 13.90
C GLU A 361 -5.95 -24.83 14.18
N TYR A 362 -6.62 -24.20 15.15
CA TYR A 362 -6.30 -22.84 15.55
C TYR A 362 -6.43 -22.67 17.07
N GLY A 363 -5.52 -21.91 17.66
CA GLY A 363 -5.39 -21.76 19.11
C GLY A 363 -4.00 -21.25 19.48
N GLY A 364 -3.84 -20.67 20.67
CA GLY A 364 -2.51 -20.29 21.19
C GLY A 364 -1.67 -19.44 20.22
N GLU A 365 -2.28 -18.42 19.61
CA GLU A 365 -1.66 -17.48 18.64
C GLU A 365 -1.24 -18.09 17.29
N ARG A 366 -1.66 -19.32 16.99
CA ARG A 366 -1.31 -20.00 15.73
C ARG A 366 -2.52 -20.54 14.99
N VAL A 367 -2.36 -20.62 13.67
CA VAL A 367 -3.23 -21.33 12.75
C VAL A 367 -2.37 -22.36 12.03
N SER A 368 -2.77 -23.62 12.09
CA SER A 368 -2.16 -24.73 11.38
C SER A 368 -3.15 -25.30 10.38
N THR A 369 -2.71 -25.44 9.13
CA THR A 369 -3.51 -26.01 8.05
C THR A 369 -2.85 -27.27 7.54
N THR A 370 -3.63 -28.35 7.44
CA THR A 370 -3.20 -29.61 6.86
C THR A 370 -3.97 -29.87 5.58
N TRP A 371 -3.28 -29.96 4.45
CA TRP A 371 -3.85 -30.24 3.14
C TRP A 371 -3.69 -31.70 2.80
N LEU A 372 -4.74 -32.35 2.28
CA LEU A 372 -4.66 -33.72 1.75
C LEU A 372 -5.39 -33.81 0.41
N ILE A 373 -4.92 -34.67 -0.49
CA ILE A 373 -5.65 -34.96 -1.73
C ILE A 373 -6.91 -35.78 -1.38
N SER A 374 -8.08 -35.23 -1.68
CA SER A 374 -9.36 -35.77 -1.25
C SER A 374 -9.63 -37.15 -1.83
N ASN A 375 -9.38 -37.34 -3.12
CA ASN A 375 -9.70 -38.53 -3.90
C ASN A 375 -8.51 -39.48 -4.13
N GLN A 376 -7.39 -39.31 -3.41
CA GLN A 376 -6.20 -40.15 -3.60
C GLN A 376 -6.45 -41.64 -3.30
N VAL A 377 -7.38 -41.93 -2.39
CA VAL A 377 -7.89 -43.28 -2.14
C VAL A 377 -9.28 -43.37 -2.78
N PRO A 378 -9.44 -44.08 -3.92
CA PRO A 378 -10.67 -44.06 -4.71
C PRO A 378 -11.93 -44.46 -3.94
N ASP A 379 -11.83 -45.46 -3.07
CA ASP A 379 -12.96 -46.01 -2.32
C ASP A 379 -13.29 -45.23 -1.02
N ASN A 380 -12.53 -44.18 -0.71
CA ASN A 380 -12.70 -43.40 0.52
C ASN A 380 -12.34 -41.92 0.28
N PRO A 381 -13.12 -41.16 -0.50
CA PRO A 381 -12.85 -39.75 -0.72
C PRO A 381 -13.08 -38.94 0.57
N LEU A 382 -12.20 -37.97 0.83
CA LEU A 382 -12.33 -37.08 1.98
C LEU A 382 -13.29 -35.91 1.67
N PRO A 383 -14.07 -35.43 2.65
CA PRO A 383 -14.84 -34.19 2.51
C PRO A 383 -13.94 -32.95 2.40
N PRO A 384 -14.44 -31.78 1.96
CA PRO A 384 -13.64 -30.55 1.82
C PRO A 384 -12.97 -30.08 3.12
N LEU A 385 -13.58 -30.40 4.27
CA LEU A 385 -12.99 -30.19 5.59
C LEU A 385 -12.90 -31.49 6.36
N ILE A 386 -11.76 -31.68 7.01
CA ILE A 386 -11.52 -32.79 7.93
C ILE A 386 -11.23 -32.25 9.33
N ASP A 387 -11.49 -33.07 10.34
CA ASP A 387 -11.06 -32.78 11.70
C ASP A 387 -9.53 -32.95 11.79
N ALA A 388 -8.83 -31.94 12.31
CA ALA A 388 -7.37 -31.94 12.43
C ALA A 388 -6.85 -33.05 13.35
N SER A 389 -7.70 -33.59 14.23
CA SER A 389 -7.40 -34.72 15.12
C SER A 389 -7.44 -36.09 14.45
N VAL A 390 -7.91 -36.19 13.20
CA VAL A 390 -7.89 -37.45 12.45
C VAL A 390 -6.44 -37.84 12.23
N GLU A 391 -6.04 -39.00 12.76
CA GLU A 391 -4.73 -39.61 12.46
C GLU A 391 -4.55 -39.64 10.95
N VAL A 392 -3.63 -38.80 10.46
CA VAL A 392 -3.28 -38.71 9.05
C VAL A 392 -2.69 -40.07 8.68
N SER A 393 -3.50 -40.91 8.05
CA SER A 393 -3.04 -42.20 7.55
C SER A 393 -1.83 -41.96 6.64
N THR A 394 -0.73 -42.68 6.86
CA THR A 394 0.53 -42.57 6.08
C THR A 394 0.39 -42.89 4.59
N ASN A 395 -0.82 -43.23 4.12
CA ASN A 395 -1.12 -43.60 2.74
C ASN A 395 -1.60 -42.42 1.88
N ARG A 396 -1.62 -41.19 2.40
CA ARG A 396 -1.97 -39.99 1.64
C ARG A 396 -0.84 -38.98 1.60
N TRP A 397 -0.76 -38.22 0.51
CA TRP A 397 0.04 -37.01 0.46
C TRP A 397 -0.58 -35.98 1.39
N PHE A 398 0.26 -35.24 2.11
CA PHE A 398 -0.16 -34.13 2.91
C PHE A 398 0.87 -33.00 2.90
N SER A 399 0.39 -31.77 3.13
CA SER A 399 1.21 -30.59 3.46
C SER A 399 0.71 -30.01 4.78
N ILE A 400 1.62 -29.54 5.62
CA ILE A 400 1.29 -28.80 6.84
C ILE A 400 1.92 -27.42 6.75
N GLU A 401 1.10 -26.40 6.92
CA GLU A 401 1.52 -25.01 7.01
C GLU A 401 1.12 -24.46 8.38
N THR A 402 1.94 -23.55 8.90
CA THR A 402 1.65 -22.88 10.17
C THR A 402 1.91 -21.40 10.02
N ALA A 403 0.92 -20.59 10.40
CA ALA A 403 0.99 -19.14 10.39
C ALA A 403 0.65 -18.56 11.76
N ALA A 404 1.11 -17.34 12.01
CA ALA A 404 0.65 -16.55 13.16
C ALA A 404 -0.84 -16.23 13.00
N MET A 405 -1.62 -16.36 14.07
CA MET A 405 -3.05 -16.08 14.05
C MET A 405 -3.30 -14.57 14.18
N PRO A 406 -3.93 -13.91 13.19
CA PRO A 406 -4.24 -12.48 13.27
C PRO A 406 -5.30 -12.18 14.35
N ALA A 407 -5.15 -11.07 15.08
CA ALA A 407 -6.04 -10.66 16.18
C ALA A 407 -7.30 -9.91 15.68
N SER A 408 -8.11 -10.54 14.82
CA SER A 408 -9.31 -9.92 14.25
C SER A 408 -10.48 -10.90 14.09
N ARG A 409 -11.70 -10.36 14.02
CA ARG A 409 -12.91 -11.17 13.75
C ARG A 409 -12.88 -11.87 12.39
N ASN A 410 -12.31 -11.19 11.40
CA ASN A 410 -12.21 -11.66 10.02
C ASN A 410 -10.79 -12.13 9.68
N TRP A 411 -10.11 -12.73 10.67
CA TRP A 411 -8.71 -13.14 10.60
C TRP A 411 -8.40 -14.09 9.45
N VAL A 412 -9.39 -14.85 8.98
CA VAL A 412 -9.26 -15.82 7.88
C VAL A 412 -8.66 -15.19 6.61
N TRP A 413 -8.94 -13.91 6.34
CA TRP A 413 -8.38 -13.20 5.18
C TRP A 413 -6.89 -12.91 5.34
N ALA A 414 -6.48 -12.44 6.51
CA ALA A 414 -5.07 -12.20 6.81
C ALA A 414 -4.29 -13.52 6.90
N ALA A 415 -4.89 -14.58 7.46
CA ALA A 415 -4.28 -15.91 7.51
C ALA A 415 -4.11 -16.51 6.11
N ALA A 416 -5.13 -16.43 5.25
CA ALA A 416 -5.05 -16.87 3.85
C ALA A 416 -3.91 -16.18 3.10
N ARG A 417 -3.80 -14.85 3.22
CA ARG A 417 -2.68 -14.10 2.63
C ARG A 417 -1.33 -14.58 3.17
N ASN A 418 -1.20 -14.76 4.48
CA ASN A 418 0.07 -15.14 5.10
C ASN A 418 0.52 -16.55 4.68
N ILE A 419 -0.41 -17.49 4.54
CA ILE A 419 -0.16 -18.84 3.99
C ILE A 419 0.37 -18.72 2.56
N LEU A 420 -0.38 -18.05 1.69
CA LEU A 420 0.00 -17.87 0.28
C LEU A 420 1.31 -17.09 0.14
N ALA A 421 1.57 -16.14 1.03
CA ALA A 421 2.81 -15.37 1.03
C ALA A 421 4.02 -16.22 1.41
N GLY A 422 3.87 -17.21 2.30
CA GLY A 422 4.90 -18.20 2.60
C GLY A 422 5.26 -18.98 1.34
N ASP A 423 4.26 -19.56 0.68
CA ASP A 423 4.44 -20.35 -0.54
C ASP A 423 5.04 -19.55 -1.69
N LEU A 424 4.55 -18.33 -1.93
CA LEU A 424 5.11 -17.41 -2.92
C LEU A 424 6.56 -17.06 -2.58
N SER A 425 6.88 -16.82 -1.31
CA SER A 425 8.25 -16.51 -0.88
C SER A 425 9.23 -17.64 -1.24
N GLU A 426 8.78 -18.89 -1.27
CA GLU A 426 9.62 -20.05 -1.61
C GLU A 426 9.68 -20.33 -3.12
N CYS A 427 8.55 -20.15 -3.82
CA CYS A 427 8.37 -20.65 -5.19
C CYS A 427 8.30 -19.57 -6.28
N LEU A 428 8.22 -18.27 -5.93
CA LEU A 428 7.96 -17.21 -6.91
C LEU A 428 8.92 -17.26 -8.10
N THR A 429 10.24 -17.31 -7.86
CA THR A 429 11.25 -17.24 -8.94
C THR A 429 11.08 -18.37 -9.96
N SER A 430 10.93 -19.61 -9.50
CA SER A 430 10.80 -20.77 -10.41
C SER A 430 9.46 -20.76 -11.14
N VAL A 431 8.37 -20.38 -10.45
CA VAL A 431 7.03 -20.30 -11.04
C VAL A 431 6.95 -19.20 -12.09
N ALA A 432 7.47 -18.00 -11.79
CA ALA A 432 7.47 -16.87 -12.70
C ALA A 432 8.24 -17.19 -13.98
N ILE A 433 9.45 -17.74 -13.87
CA ILE A 433 10.27 -18.12 -15.03
C ILE A 433 9.59 -19.22 -15.84
N ARG A 434 9.04 -20.25 -15.17
CA ARG A 434 8.33 -21.34 -15.84
C ARG A 434 7.17 -20.83 -16.68
N ILE A 435 6.30 -19.98 -16.10
CA ILE A 435 5.13 -19.42 -16.77
C ILE A 435 5.57 -18.49 -17.90
N ALA A 436 6.43 -17.52 -17.63
CA ALA A 436 6.85 -16.53 -18.62
C ALA A 436 7.64 -17.16 -19.79
N SER A 437 8.36 -18.27 -19.58
CA SER A 437 9.07 -18.98 -20.66
C SER A 437 8.13 -19.67 -21.67
N GLN A 438 6.84 -19.80 -21.37
CA GLN A 438 5.83 -20.35 -22.29
C GLN A 438 5.35 -19.31 -23.32
N HIS A 439 5.67 -18.04 -23.09
CA HIS A 439 5.30 -16.93 -23.97
C HIS A 439 6.52 -16.43 -24.75
N ASP A 440 6.29 -15.85 -25.93
CA ASP A 440 7.35 -15.19 -26.68
C ASP A 440 7.74 -13.90 -25.96
N GLY A 441 9.02 -13.76 -25.61
CA GLY A 441 9.51 -12.66 -24.77
C GLY A 441 10.99 -12.75 -24.45
N VAL A 442 11.46 -11.91 -23.54
CA VAL A 442 12.84 -11.88 -23.03
C VAL A 442 13.14 -13.16 -22.24
N VAL A 443 12.24 -13.59 -21.35
CA VAL A 443 12.45 -14.79 -20.50
C VAL A 443 12.69 -16.03 -21.33
N ARG A 444 11.83 -16.29 -22.34
CA ARG A 444 11.97 -17.44 -23.24
C ARG A 444 13.30 -17.39 -23.99
N ARG A 445 13.69 -16.22 -24.51
CA ARG A 445 14.97 -16.05 -25.22
C ARG A 445 16.17 -16.33 -24.32
N GLU A 446 16.16 -15.86 -23.08
CA GLU A 446 17.20 -16.11 -22.09
C GLU A 446 17.29 -17.60 -21.71
N VAL A 447 16.15 -18.27 -21.51
CA VAL A 447 16.10 -19.72 -21.22
C VAL A 447 16.58 -20.55 -22.41
N GLU A 448 16.20 -20.19 -23.64
CA GLU A 448 16.66 -20.86 -24.86
C GLU A 448 18.16 -20.62 -25.11
N ASP A 449 18.66 -19.41 -24.89
CA ASP A 449 20.09 -19.09 -24.98
C ASP A 449 20.90 -19.93 -23.99
N LEU A 450 20.48 -19.98 -22.72
CA LEU A 450 21.14 -20.79 -21.70
C LEU A 450 21.24 -22.27 -22.10
N ARG A 451 20.18 -22.85 -22.70
CA ARG A 451 20.20 -24.23 -23.21
C ARG A 451 21.14 -24.45 -24.40
N ARG A 452 21.46 -23.39 -25.16
CA ARG A 452 22.32 -23.45 -26.36
C ARG A 452 23.79 -23.19 -26.06
N ARG A 453 24.16 -22.80 -24.83
CA ARG A 453 25.55 -22.51 -24.46
C ARG A 453 26.40 -23.77 -24.47
N ASN A 454 27.15 -23.96 -25.56
CA ASN A 454 28.26 -24.90 -25.64
C ASN A 454 29.52 -24.10 -25.97
N VAL A 455 30.59 -24.28 -25.20
CA VAL A 455 31.89 -23.68 -25.50
C VAL A 455 32.60 -24.57 -26.51
N THR A 456 32.85 -24.04 -27.70
CA THR A 456 33.72 -24.65 -28.71
C THR A 456 34.81 -23.65 -29.06
N ASP A 457 36.05 -24.13 -29.16
CA ASP A 457 37.27 -23.34 -29.38
C ASP A 457 37.63 -22.30 -28.27
N PRO A 458 38.59 -22.61 -27.37
CA PRO A 458 39.03 -21.69 -26.32
C PRO A 458 39.92 -20.54 -26.82
N THR A 459 40.07 -20.36 -28.15
CA THR A 459 40.88 -19.29 -28.75
C THR A 459 40.06 -18.23 -29.48
N ASP A 460 38.77 -18.45 -29.70
CA ASP A 460 37.85 -17.48 -30.31
C ASP A 460 37.09 -16.69 -29.23
N LEU A 461 37.28 -15.35 -29.21
CA LEU A 461 36.64 -14.47 -28.24
C LEU A 461 35.11 -14.50 -28.33
N ASP A 462 34.56 -14.62 -29.54
CA ASP A 462 33.12 -14.64 -29.74
C ASP A 462 32.54 -15.96 -29.23
N ASP A 463 33.22 -17.09 -29.43
CA ASP A 463 32.75 -18.39 -28.93
C ASP A 463 32.89 -18.53 -27.41
N ILE A 464 34.02 -18.08 -26.84
CA ILE A 464 34.19 -17.95 -25.38
C ILE A 464 33.11 -17.02 -24.82
N GLY A 465 32.87 -15.90 -25.50
CA GLY A 465 31.89 -14.89 -25.13
C GLY A 465 30.47 -15.46 -25.12
N ARG A 466 30.04 -16.13 -26.19
CA ARG A 466 28.74 -16.81 -26.29
C ARG A 466 28.55 -17.85 -25.20
N GLY A 467 29.60 -18.63 -24.91
CA GLY A 467 29.57 -19.66 -23.87
C GLY A 467 29.41 -19.10 -22.46
N LEU A 468 30.12 -18.02 -22.12
CA LEU A 468 30.09 -17.44 -20.77
C LEU A 468 28.93 -16.46 -20.56
N TYR A 469 28.68 -15.57 -21.52
CA TYR A 469 27.81 -14.41 -21.38
C TYR A 469 26.47 -14.49 -22.11
N GLY A 470 26.29 -15.52 -22.94
CA GLY A 470 25.14 -15.66 -23.82
C GLY A 470 25.25 -14.82 -25.10
N SER A 471 24.49 -15.19 -26.12
CA SER A 471 24.53 -14.60 -27.45
C SER A 471 23.53 -13.45 -27.67
N ILE A 472 22.59 -13.29 -26.76
CA ILE A 472 21.47 -12.33 -26.87
C ILE A 472 21.83 -10.89 -26.50
N TYR A 473 22.98 -10.70 -25.83
CA TYR A 473 23.49 -9.38 -25.43
C TYR A 473 24.89 -9.17 -26.01
N PRO A 474 25.37 -7.92 -26.09
CA PRO A 474 26.73 -7.63 -26.54
C PRO A 474 27.79 -8.47 -25.83
N LEU A 475 28.68 -9.05 -26.64
CA LEU A 475 29.75 -9.95 -26.23
C LEU A 475 30.99 -9.17 -25.75
N PRO A 476 31.91 -9.81 -25.00
CA PRO A 476 33.19 -9.22 -24.63
C PRO A 476 34.02 -8.89 -25.87
N ASP A 477 34.77 -7.78 -25.79
CA ASP A 477 35.66 -7.28 -26.85
C ASP A 477 37.13 -7.25 -26.43
N VAL A 478 37.44 -7.65 -25.20
CA VAL A 478 38.81 -7.74 -24.68
C VAL A 478 39.16 -9.20 -24.39
N MET A 479 40.25 -9.67 -25.00
CA MET A 479 40.76 -11.02 -24.77
C MET A 479 41.08 -11.29 -23.28
N PRO A 480 40.95 -12.54 -22.83
CA PRO A 480 41.26 -12.90 -21.45
C PRO A 480 42.68 -12.49 -21.03
N GLY A 481 42.77 -11.78 -19.90
CA GLY A 481 44.05 -11.42 -19.30
C GLY A 481 44.65 -12.53 -18.44
N ARG A 482 45.58 -12.18 -17.54
CA ARG A 482 46.18 -13.13 -16.57
C ARG A 482 45.17 -13.82 -15.64
N ASN A 483 44.01 -13.20 -15.45
CA ASN A 483 42.90 -13.73 -14.64
C ASN A 483 42.03 -14.75 -15.39
N GLY A 484 42.28 -14.98 -16.70
CA GLY A 484 41.59 -16.01 -17.49
C GLY A 484 40.16 -15.68 -17.92
N TRP A 485 39.67 -14.48 -17.61
CA TRP A 485 38.31 -14.04 -17.97
C TRP A 485 38.34 -13.08 -19.15
N PRO A 486 37.57 -13.31 -20.24
CA PRO A 486 37.33 -12.29 -21.25
C PRO A 486 36.74 -11.03 -20.59
N GLY A 487 37.14 -9.86 -21.11
CA GLY A 487 36.79 -8.57 -20.55
C GLY A 487 35.97 -7.70 -21.49
N PHE A 488 35.48 -6.59 -20.95
CA PHE A 488 34.79 -5.57 -21.71
C PHE A 488 35.59 -4.27 -21.68
N SER A 489 35.68 -3.60 -22.82
CA SER A 489 36.03 -2.18 -22.86
C SER A 489 34.91 -1.35 -22.23
N LEU A 490 35.22 -0.09 -21.89
CA LEU A 490 34.25 0.82 -21.28
C LEU A 490 33.02 1.04 -22.19
N GLU A 491 33.19 1.07 -23.51
CA GLU A 491 32.08 1.23 -24.45
C GLU A 491 31.23 -0.05 -24.54
N SER A 492 31.87 -1.22 -24.59
CA SER A 492 31.18 -2.50 -24.74
C SER A 492 30.41 -2.90 -23.48
N VAL A 493 30.96 -2.62 -22.29
CA VAL A 493 30.22 -2.82 -21.04
C VAL A 493 29.00 -1.91 -20.97
N ALA A 494 29.10 -0.67 -21.44
CA ALA A 494 27.97 0.26 -21.54
C ALA A 494 26.84 -0.29 -22.39
N LYS A 495 27.20 -0.76 -23.60
CA LYS A 495 26.27 -1.32 -24.56
C LYS A 495 25.59 -2.57 -23.97
N ARG A 496 26.35 -3.43 -23.30
CA ARG A 496 25.82 -4.62 -22.63
C ARG A 496 24.84 -4.27 -21.52
N VAL A 497 25.25 -3.43 -20.57
CA VAL A 497 24.41 -3.04 -19.43
C VAL A 497 23.13 -2.36 -19.92
N ARG A 498 23.23 -1.43 -20.87
CA ARG A 498 22.05 -0.78 -21.48
C ARG A 498 21.10 -1.81 -22.10
N ALA A 499 21.61 -2.71 -22.94
CA ALA A 499 20.79 -3.73 -23.60
C ALA A 499 20.10 -4.67 -22.60
N VAL A 500 20.79 -5.04 -21.52
CA VAL A 500 20.20 -5.86 -20.45
C VAL A 500 19.11 -5.09 -19.70
N ILE A 501 19.32 -3.82 -19.34
CA ILE A 501 18.31 -3.03 -18.62
C ILE A 501 17.08 -2.77 -19.51
N GLU A 502 17.28 -2.47 -20.80
CA GLU A 502 16.18 -2.35 -21.76
C GLU A 502 15.38 -3.65 -21.85
N ALA A 503 16.07 -4.79 -21.91
CA ALA A 503 15.43 -6.10 -21.88
C ALA A 503 14.76 -6.39 -20.53
N ALA A 504 15.32 -5.94 -19.40
CA ALA A 504 14.72 -6.13 -18.07
C ALA A 504 13.40 -5.35 -17.91
N ILE A 505 13.33 -4.13 -18.43
CA ILE A 505 12.09 -3.32 -18.48
C ILE A 505 11.03 -4.05 -19.27
N GLN A 506 11.38 -4.53 -20.47
CA GLN A 506 10.45 -5.29 -21.31
C GLN A 506 10.04 -6.62 -20.64
N CYS A 507 11.00 -7.33 -20.05
CA CYS A 507 10.76 -8.56 -19.31
C CYS A 507 9.82 -8.35 -18.12
N TYR A 508 9.96 -7.24 -17.39
CA TYR A 508 9.09 -6.95 -16.26
C TYR A 508 7.65 -6.69 -16.73
N ILE A 509 7.45 -5.99 -17.84
CA ILE A 509 6.12 -5.83 -18.45
C ILE A 509 5.54 -7.19 -18.82
N GLU A 510 6.33 -8.05 -19.47
CA GLU A 510 5.92 -9.42 -19.81
C GLU A 510 5.53 -10.22 -18.55
N LEU A 511 6.32 -10.14 -17.47
CA LEU A 511 6.01 -10.79 -16.19
C LEU A 511 4.70 -10.25 -15.58
N CYS A 512 4.47 -8.94 -15.58
CA CYS A 512 3.22 -8.37 -15.11
C CYS A 512 2.03 -8.89 -15.92
N ASP A 513 2.16 -9.01 -17.24
CA ASP A 513 1.06 -9.37 -18.12
C ASP A 513 0.80 -10.89 -18.14
N SER A 514 1.83 -11.73 -18.03
CA SER A 514 1.70 -13.20 -18.09
C SER A 514 1.68 -13.90 -16.74
N VAL A 515 2.35 -13.35 -15.72
CA VAL A 515 2.50 -13.97 -14.40
C VAL A 515 1.57 -13.33 -13.37
N ALA A 516 1.50 -11.99 -13.34
CA ALA A 516 0.73 -11.24 -12.33
C ALA A 516 -0.35 -10.30 -12.93
N PRO A 517 -1.18 -10.75 -13.89
CA PRO A 517 -2.05 -9.87 -14.70
C PRO A 517 -3.05 -9.07 -13.88
N ASN A 518 -3.54 -9.64 -12.78
CA ASN A 518 -4.61 -9.06 -11.97
C ASN A 518 -4.12 -7.98 -10.99
N PHE A 519 -2.80 -7.80 -10.81
CA PHE A 519 -2.29 -6.75 -9.93
C PHE A 519 -2.35 -5.36 -10.59
N GLY A 520 -2.13 -5.28 -11.91
CA GLY A 520 -2.10 -4.01 -12.64
C GLY A 520 -1.16 -2.97 -12.00
N ASP A 521 -1.65 -1.73 -11.84
CA ASP A 521 -0.89 -0.61 -11.27
C ASP A 521 -0.69 -0.68 -9.75
N THR A 522 -1.16 -1.74 -9.08
CA THR A 522 -0.83 -1.97 -7.66
C THR A 522 0.58 -2.51 -7.46
N LEU A 523 1.22 -3.04 -8.52
CA LEU A 523 2.67 -3.25 -8.54
C LEU A 523 3.34 -1.89 -8.75
N ALA A 524 4.14 -1.45 -7.78
CA ALA A 524 4.69 -0.09 -7.78
C ALA A 524 5.50 0.20 -9.06
N HIS A 525 6.36 -0.73 -9.49
CA HIS A 525 7.13 -0.54 -10.72
C HIS A 525 6.25 -0.43 -11.97
N LYS A 526 5.21 -1.27 -12.11
CA LYS A 526 4.24 -1.18 -13.24
C LYS A 526 3.45 0.12 -13.19
N GLY A 527 3.00 0.52 -12.00
CA GLY A 527 2.26 1.76 -11.79
C GLY A 527 3.08 3.01 -12.12
N MET A 528 4.40 2.98 -11.92
CA MET A 528 5.33 4.05 -12.35
C MET A 528 5.58 4.09 -13.86
N MET A 529 5.27 3.02 -14.62
CA MET A 529 5.58 2.98 -16.05
C MET A 529 4.62 3.86 -16.87
N PRO A 530 5.11 4.57 -17.91
CA PRO A 530 6.49 4.54 -18.38
C PRO A 530 7.44 5.39 -17.51
N PHE A 531 8.62 4.82 -17.24
CA PHE A 531 9.69 5.49 -16.50
C PHE A 531 10.99 5.56 -17.30
N GLU A 532 11.86 6.49 -16.91
CA GLU A 532 13.27 6.54 -17.29
C GLU A 532 14.12 5.87 -16.21
N TYR A 533 14.89 4.84 -16.59
CA TYR A 533 15.95 4.28 -15.77
C TYR A 533 17.15 5.22 -15.79
N TYR A 534 17.28 6.04 -14.75
CA TYR A 534 18.27 7.11 -14.65
C TYR A 534 19.45 6.65 -13.79
N ALA A 535 20.64 6.48 -14.39
CA ALA A 535 21.77 5.87 -13.70
C ALA A 535 23.15 6.43 -14.07
N ASP A 536 24.09 6.24 -13.15
CA ASP A 536 25.54 6.37 -13.36
C ASP A 536 26.20 5.02 -13.03
N MET A 537 27.08 4.59 -13.93
CA MET A 537 27.83 3.35 -13.83
C MET A 537 29.31 3.63 -13.61
N SER A 538 29.88 3.07 -12.55
CA SER A 538 31.32 3.08 -12.31
C SER A 538 31.97 1.80 -12.84
N TYR A 539 32.94 1.91 -13.75
CA TYR A 539 33.68 0.77 -14.30
C TYR A 539 35.16 1.07 -14.50
N GLY A 540 36.02 0.24 -13.89
CA GLY A 540 37.48 0.40 -13.90
C GLY A 540 38.22 -0.28 -15.06
N GLY A 541 37.54 -1.08 -15.90
CA GLY A 541 38.16 -1.83 -16.99
C GLY A 541 38.57 -3.27 -16.65
N SER A 542 38.96 -4.05 -17.66
CA SER A 542 39.45 -5.42 -17.44
C SER A 542 40.80 -5.39 -16.69
N GLY A 543 40.85 -6.03 -15.52
CA GLY A 543 42.05 -6.06 -14.67
C GLY A 543 42.11 -5.01 -13.55
N SER A 544 41.08 -4.18 -13.37
CA SER A 544 40.98 -3.23 -12.24
C SER A 544 40.65 -3.90 -10.90
N GLY A 545 40.58 -5.23 -10.85
CA GLY A 545 40.37 -6.00 -9.64
C GLY A 545 41.61 -5.97 -8.74
N GLY A 546 41.41 -5.83 -7.43
CA GLY A 546 42.48 -6.04 -6.46
C GLY A 546 43.03 -7.47 -6.51
N PRO A 547 44.17 -7.76 -5.84
CA PRO A 547 44.85 -9.07 -5.89
C PRO A 547 44.01 -10.27 -5.43
N PHE A 548 42.81 -10.04 -4.90
CA PHE A 548 41.86 -11.06 -4.44
C PHE A 548 40.57 -11.15 -5.29
N SER A 549 40.50 -10.47 -6.44
CA SER A 549 39.34 -10.54 -7.33
C SER A 549 39.33 -11.88 -8.09
N LEU A 550 38.29 -12.70 -7.87
CA LEU A 550 38.14 -14.05 -8.43
C LEU A 550 37.21 -14.11 -9.67
N GLY A 551 37.02 -13.00 -10.39
CA GLY A 551 36.10 -12.92 -11.53
C GLY A 551 36.35 -11.73 -12.46
N PRO A 552 35.51 -11.53 -13.49
CA PRO A 552 35.56 -10.33 -14.33
C PRO A 552 35.23 -9.09 -13.50
N ALA A 553 35.69 -7.92 -13.95
CA ALA A 553 35.34 -6.67 -13.28
C ALA A 553 33.83 -6.41 -13.39
N GLU A 554 33.16 -6.27 -12.24
CA GLU A 554 31.73 -5.94 -12.17
C GLU A 554 31.54 -4.41 -12.15
N PRO A 555 30.68 -3.85 -13.01
CA PRO A 555 30.30 -2.46 -12.90
C PRO A 555 29.51 -2.22 -11.60
N GLY A 556 29.89 -1.19 -10.87
CA GLY A 556 29.01 -0.59 -9.86
C GLY A 556 27.98 0.28 -10.56
N ILE A 557 26.73 0.26 -10.11
CA ILE A 557 25.68 1.09 -10.68
C ILE A 557 24.86 1.75 -9.56
N ARG A 558 24.58 3.04 -9.74
CA ARG A 558 23.65 3.81 -8.91
C ARG A 558 22.52 4.30 -9.81
N TRP A 559 21.28 4.02 -9.43
CA TRP A 559 20.13 4.32 -10.26
C TRP A 559 18.91 4.75 -9.45
N LEU A 560 17.98 5.40 -10.13
CA LEU A 560 16.64 5.70 -9.67
C LEU A 560 15.67 5.61 -10.85
N LEU A 561 14.38 5.44 -10.57
CA LEU A 561 13.33 5.38 -11.60
C LEU A 561 12.60 6.71 -11.63
N ARG A 562 12.58 7.37 -12.79
CA ARG A 562 11.87 8.64 -12.97
C ARG A 562 10.59 8.37 -13.76
N PRO A 563 9.39 8.54 -13.20
CA PRO A 563 8.18 8.46 -14.00
C PRO A 563 8.19 9.59 -15.04
N ILE A 564 7.98 9.25 -16.30
CA ILE A 564 8.01 10.21 -17.44
C ILE A 564 6.71 10.19 -18.25
N GLY A 565 5.80 9.26 -17.96
CA GLY A 565 4.55 9.14 -18.70
C GLY A 565 3.57 10.26 -18.38
N THR A 566 3.01 10.94 -19.37
CA THR A 566 2.00 11.97 -19.10
C THR A 566 0.70 11.31 -18.63
N PRO A 567 0.22 11.57 -17.39
CA PRO A 567 -1.03 11.00 -16.91
C PRO A 567 -2.21 11.64 -17.63
N LEU A 568 -3.13 10.80 -18.13
CA LEU A 568 -4.36 11.21 -18.78
C LEU A 568 -5.53 11.13 -17.78
N PRO A 569 -6.62 11.89 -17.99
CA PRO A 569 -7.80 11.85 -17.10
C PRO A 569 -8.44 10.47 -16.94
N ASN A 570 -8.21 9.56 -17.88
CA ASN A 570 -8.72 8.18 -17.86
C ASN A 570 -7.79 7.19 -17.12
N GLY A 571 -6.75 7.69 -16.44
CA GLY A 571 -5.76 6.87 -15.72
C GLY A 571 -4.65 6.27 -16.58
N GLN A 572 -4.74 6.36 -17.92
CA GLN A 572 -3.67 5.91 -18.80
C GLN A 572 -2.49 6.87 -18.79
N ARG A 573 -1.28 6.35 -19.06
CA ARG A 573 -0.05 7.14 -19.10
C ARG A 573 0.56 7.05 -20.49
N HIS A 574 0.74 8.18 -21.16
CA HIS A 574 1.33 8.24 -22.50
C HIS A 574 2.85 8.44 -22.43
N GLY A 575 3.60 7.65 -23.19
CA GLY A 575 5.05 7.71 -23.27
C GLY A 575 5.65 6.32 -23.46
N ASN A 576 6.98 6.25 -23.55
CA ASN A 576 7.72 4.99 -23.63
C ASN A 576 8.77 4.94 -22.52
N ASN A 577 9.06 3.75 -22.01
CA ASN A 577 10.18 3.57 -21.08
C ASN A 577 11.50 3.96 -21.76
N ALA A 578 12.42 4.51 -20.98
CA ALA A 578 13.72 4.95 -21.48
C ALA A 578 14.85 4.49 -20.57
N VAL A 579 16.05 4.32 -21.12
CA VAL A 579 17.27 3.96 -20.39
C VAL A 579 18.34 5.03 -20.58
N ASN A 580 18.70 5.71 -19.50
CA ASN A 580 19.64 6.81 -19.47
C ASN A 580 20.78 6.51 -18.49
N ILE A 581 21.84 5.90 -19.02
CA ILE A 581 23.00 5.45 -18.27
C ILE A 581 24.23 6.24 -18.74
N THR A 582 24.91 6.86 -17.78
CA THR A 582 26.24 7.48 -17.95
C THR A 582 27.32 6.56 -17.34
N ILE A 583 28.59 6.81 -17.65
CA ILE A 583 29.70 5.95 -17.20
C ILE A 583 30.83 6.81 -16.68
N ASN A 584 31.26 6.54 -15.46
CA ASN A 584 32.32 7.29 -14.78
C ASN A 584 32.09 8.81 -14.87
N ASP A 585 30.82 9.23 -14.80
CA ASP A 585 30.44 10.64 -14.89
C ASP A 585 30.30 11.20 -13.48
N GLU A 586 31.37 11.87 -13.01
CA GLU A 586 31.40 12.47 -11.67
C GLU A 586 30.26 13.48 -11.46
N THR A 587 29.84 14.18 -12.52
CA THR A 587 28.75 15.17 -12.44
C THR A 587 27.42 14.46 -12.23
N ARG A 588 27.11 13.42 -13.02
CA ARG A 588 25.89 12.62 -12.86
C ARG A 588 25.87 11.89 -11.52
N SER A 589 27.02 11.37 -11.09
CA SER A 589 27.15 10.67 -9.81
C SER A 589 26.86 11.61 -8.62
N ALA A 590 27.36 12.85 -8.71
CA ALA A 590 27.08 13.91 -7.73
C ALA A 590 25.61 14.33 -7.78
N GLU A 591 25.04 14.57 -8.96
CA GLU A 591 23.62 14.91 -9.13
C GLU A 591 22.70 13.88 -8.46
N ILE A 592 22.88 12.58 -8.75
CA ILE A 592 22.05 11.53 -8.15
C ILE A 592 22.20 11.50 -6.60
N ARG A 593 23.41 11.78 -6.08
CA ARG A 593 23.68 11.72 -4.65
C ARG A 593 23.17 12.96 -3.91
N ASP A 594 23.40 14.12 -4.48
CA ASP A 594 23.29 15.42 -3.81
C ASP A 594 21.90 16.04 -4.05
N ASP A 595 21.27 15.78 -5.21
CA ASP A 595 19.94 16.29 -5.58
C ASP A 595 18.81 15.29 -5.30
N LYS A 596 19.02 14.34 -4.39
CA LYS A 596 18.01 13.34 -3.98
C LYS A 596 16.64 13.96 -3.69
N GLN A 597 16.62 15.16 -3.11
CA GLN A 597 15.37 15.85 -2.81
C GLN A 597 14.63 16.29 -4.07
N ALA A 598 15.33 16.88 -5.05
CA ALA A 598 14.68 17.36 -6.28
C ALA A 598 14.06 16.19 -7.06
N PHE A 599 14.73 15.04 -7.09
CA PHE A 599 14.17 13.82 -7.70
C PHE A 599 12.97 13.29 -6.91
N GLY A 600 13.04 13.29 -5.58
CA GLY A 600 11.92 12.91 -4.72
C GLY A 600 10.70 13.81 -4.92
N ASP A 601 10.90 15.13 -4.89
CA ASP A 601 9.82 16.11 -5.04
C ASP A 601 9.10 15.94 -6.40
N ALA A 602 9.85 15.77 -7.50
CA ALA A 602 9.29 15.51 -8.83
C ALA A 602 8.57 14.16 -8.91
N TYR A 603 9.12 13.12 -8.26
CA TYR A 603 8.48 11.81 -8.17
C TYR A 603 7.14 11.90 -7.42
N PHE A 604 7.09 12.57 -6.27
CA PHE A 604 5.86 12.67 -5.48
C PHE A 604 4.82 13.59 -6.12
N GLU A 605 5.25 14.65 -6.80
CA GLU A 605 4.37 15.45 -7.64
C GLU A 605 3.71 14.61 -8.74
N TYR A 606 4.47 13.69 -9.35
CA TYR A 606 3.94 12.75 -10.33
C TYR A 606 2.86 11.83 -9.75
N ILE A 607 3.16 11.18 -8.62
CA ILE A 607 2.23 10.28 -7.94
C ILE A 607 0.97 11.02 -7.48
N ALA A 608 1.11 12.25 -6.97
CA ALA A 608 -0.01 13.08 -6.56
C ALA A 608 -0.97 13.41 -7.72
N ASN A 609 -0.43 13.61 -8.92
CA ASN A 609 -1.20 13.88 -10.12
C ASN A 609 -1.70 12.60 -10.83
N THR A 610 -1.46 11.42 -10.24
CA THR A 610 -1.87 10.12 -10.79
C THR A 610 -2.82 9.42 -9.80
N PRO A 611 -4.15 9.64 -9.92
CA PRO A 611 -5.13 9.09 -9.00
C PRO A 611 -5.03 7.57 -8.87
N GLY A 612 -5.21 7.04 -7.65
CA GLY A 612 -5.20 5.59 -7.40
C GLY A 612 -3.82 4.94 -7.21
N LEU A 613 -2.73 5.60 -7.61
CA LEU A 613 -1.38 5.04 -7.54
C LEU A 613 -0.72 5.24 -6.17
N LYS A 614 -1.10 6.31 -5.46
CA LYS A 614 -0.54 6.70 -4.16
C LYS A 614 -0.44 5.58 -3.13
N PRO A 615 -1.46 4.71 -2.88
CA PRO A 615 -1.35 3.68 -1.85
C PRO A 615 -0.25 2.64 -2.10
N PHE A 616 0.23 2.53 -3.35
CA PHE A 616 1.10 1.45 -3.79
C PHE A 616 2.51 1.93 -4.14
N SER A 617 2.68 3.22 -4.45
CA SER A 617 3.94 3.84 -4.90
C SER A 617 4.31 5.06 -4.05
N ASP A 618 4.08 5.00 -2.74
CA ASP A 618 4.26 6.13 -1.81
C ASP A 618 5.71 6.41 -1.40
N SER A 619 6.67 5.59 -1.86
CA SER A 619 8.08 5.72 -1.50
C SER A 619 8.98 5.97 -2.72
N PHE A 620 9.99 6.82 -2.52
CA PHE A 620 11.05 7.09 -3.48
C PHE A 620 12.37 6.53 -2.95
N SER A 621 13.09 5.79 -3.78
CA SER A 621 14.39 5.22 -3.43
C SER A 621 15.44 5.48 -4.50
N ILE A 622 16.68 5.67 -4.05
CA ILE A 622 17.86 5.64 -4.90
C ILE A 622 18.59 4.36 -4.55
N SER A 623 18.82 3.54 -5.56
CA SER A 623 19.39 2.21 -5.43
C SER A 623 20.86 2.22 -5.85
N THR A 624 21.65 1.40 -5.17
CA THR A 624 23.05 1.16 -5.49
C THR A 624 23.31 -0.33 -5.48
N GLY A 625 24.11 -0.81 -6.43
CA GLY A 625 24.37 -2.22 -6.57
C GLY A 625 25.54 -2.49 -7.49
N ARG A 626 25.82 -3.78 -7.70
CA ARG A 626 26.73 -4.26 -8.73
C ARG A 626 25.92 -4.94 -9.81
N PHE A 627 26.36 -4.78 -11.04
CA PHE A 627 25.79 -5.48 -12.17
C PHE A 627 26.55 -6.79 -12.37
N ASP A 628 25.88 -7.92 -12.16
CA ASP A 628 26.48 -9.22 -12.44
C ASP A 628 26.56 -9.43 -13.96
N ILE A 629 27.77 -9.28 -14.50
CA ILE A 629 28.00 -9.33 -15.93
C ILE A 629 27.99 -10.77 -16.49
N ILE A 630 28.23 -11.77 -15.63
CA ILE A 630 28.27 -13.20 -15.97
C ILE A 630 26.95 -13.92 -15.69
N ASP A 631 25.96 -13.22 -15.13
CA ASP A 631 24.62 -13.75 -14.92
C ASP A 631 24.09 -14.41 -16.22
N LYS A 632 23.51 -15.60 -16.05
CA LYS A 632 23.03 -16.41 -17.17
C LYS A 632 21.72 -15.86 -17.74
N LYS A 633 20.88 -15.21 -16.94
CA LYS A 633 19.58 -14.65 -17.35
C LYS A 633 19.40 -13.25 -16.74
N PRO A 634 20.29 -12.30 -17.09
CA PRO A 634 20.43 -11.05 -16.37
C PRO A 634 19.17 -10.18 -16.42
N ALA A 635 18.45 -10.14 -17.55
CA ALA A 635 17.23 -9.34 -17.63
C ALA A 635 16.08 -9.97 -16.83
N THR A 636 15.94 -11.30 -16.92
CA THR A 636 14.93 -12.04 -16.14
C THR A 636 15.16 -11.88 -14.64
N HIS A 637 16.40 -12.00 -14.16
CA HIS A 637 16.70 -11.86 -12.73
C HIS A 637 16.43 -10.47 -12.19
N ILE A 638 16.75 -9.42 -12.95
CA ILE A 638 16.44 -8.03 -12.60
C ILE A 638 14.91 -7.84 -12.56
N ALA A 639 14.20 -8.29 -13.59
CA ALA A 639 12.75 -8.16 -13.68
C ALA A 639 11.99 -8.93 -12.59
N VAL A 640 12.40 -10.17 -12.30
CA VAL A 640 11.85 -10.95 -11.16
C VAL A 640 12.22 -10.28 -9.82
N GLY A 641 13.37 -9.60 -9.75
CA GLY A 641 13.74 -8.75 -8.62
C GLY A 641 12.74 -7.61 -8.38
N TRP A 642 12.40 -6.86 -9.41
CA TRP A 642 11.39 -5.79 -9.30
C TRP A 642 10.01 -6.34 -8.91
N LEU A 643 9.59 -7.47 -9.52
CA LEU A 643 8.33 -8.12 -9.14
C LEU A 643 8.33 -8.58 -7.68
N TRP A 644 9.46 -9.13 -7.20
CA TRP A 644 9.62 -9.51 -5.79
C TRP A 644 9.47 -8.29 -4.87
N ASP A 645 10.10 -7.16 -5.20
CA ASP A 645 10.03 -5.94 -4.38
C ASP A 645 8.60 -5.38 -4.33
N ASP A 646 7.86 -5.39 -5.45
CA ASP A 646 6.46 -4.98 -5.48
C ASP A 646 5.57 -5.87 -4.61
N LEU A 647 5.70 -7.20 -4.76
CA LEU A 647 4.95 -8.16 -3.96
C LEU A 647 5.31 -8.06 -2.47
N LYS A 648 6.55 -7.73 -2.15
CA LYS A 648 7.02 -7.54 -0.77
C LYS A 648 6.39 -6.33 -0.12
N ASN A 649 6.24 -5.23 -0.85
CA ASN A 649 5.54 -4.02 -0.37
C ASN A 649 4.07 -4.33 -0.04
N LEU A 650 3.45 -5.20 -0.82
CA LEU A 650 2.07 -5.65 -0.63
C LEU A 650 1.92 -6.80 0.39
N LYS A 651 3.02 -7.30 0.97
CA LYS A 651 3.09 -8.46 1.88
C LYS A 651 2.65 -9.81 1.26
N TRP A 652 2.81 -9.95 -0.05
CA TRP A 652 2.65 -11.23 -0.76
C TRP A 652 3.93 -12.06 -0.79
N VAL A 653 5.08 -11.48 -0.43
CA VAL A 653 6.33 -12.23 -0.18
C VAL A 653 7.08 -11.64 1.01
N SER A 654 8.01 -12.39 1.57
CA SER A 654 8.84 -12.00 2.70
C SER A 654 10.27 -12.53 2.59
N GLY A 655 11.20 -11.93 3.34
CA GLY A 655 12.60 -12.35 3.32
C GLY A 655 13.39 -11.89 2.09
N LEU A 656 14.34 -12.73 1.68
CA LEU A 656 15.21 -12.54 0.52
C LEU A 656 14.66 -13.33 -0.67
N LYS A 657 14.79 -12.75 -1.87
CA LYS A 657 14.40 -13.41 -3.11
C LYS A 657 15.13 -14.75 -3.26
N PRO A 658 14.42 -15.88 -3.48
CA PRO A 658 15.04 -17.16 -3.74
C PRO A 658 15.94 -17.12 -4.97
N ASN A 659 17.03 -17.89 -4.91
CA ASN A 659 17.87 -18.15 -6.07
C ASN A 659 17.06 -18.85 -7.16
N ASP A 660 17.44 -18.60 -8.41
CA ASP A 660 16.84 -19.30 -9.53
C ASP A 660 17.30 -20.76 -9.56
N ARG A 661 16.35 -21.68 -9.36
CA ARG A 661 16.59 -23.14 -9.38
C ARG A 661 16.60 -23.73 -10.79
N THR A 662 16.37 -22.93 -11.83
CA THR A 662 16.35 -23.36 -13.23
C THR A 662 17.71 -23.25 -13.93
N GLU A 663 18.76 -22.86 -13.19
CA GLU A 663 20.11 -22.63 -13.69
C GLU A 663 21.12 -23.77 -13.56
#